data_AF-A0A937UDY5-F1
#
_entry.id   AF-A0A937UDY5-F1
#
_cell.length_a   1.000
_cell.length_b   1.000
_cell.length_c   1.000
_cell.angle_alpha   90.00
_cell.angle_beta   90.00
_cell.angle_gamma   90.00
#
_symmetry.space_group_name_H-M   'P 1'
#
loop_
_entity.id
_entity.type
_entity.pdbx_description
1 polymer ?
#
loop_
_entity_poly.entity_id
_entity_poly.type
_entity_poly.pdbx_seq_one_letter_code
_entity_poly.pdbx_strand_id
1 'polypeptide(L)'
;MSSLNQMSRRDFLDRTLKVGAAGLAASCTRRPAVVAAGADRWQIGCYTRPWAKYDYRMALDAIAEAGFKYAGLMTAKSKTGNLVIAVETTLEEAEQIGEEIRKRGLKVPSVYGGGIPVNKSLKAGIEGLRKLIDNCAACNVGNLLMGGIGNADLYDAYYKAIAECCDYAAEKGMGISVKPHGGLNATGPQCRKTIKMVGHRNFRIWYDPGNIYYYSDGKRDPVTDSATVDGLVVGMCIKDYKHPKNVEVTPGTGMVDFPAVLARLKQGGFTGGPLVIECLEPGDLKHTLAEAKKTREFLEELTGQKTSPSRRASVSTAQLTAGVAVTDITPPVGYRMSGYFHERLSTGTSNPLRAKAVVLRQGDESAALVCCDIIGLSPDVSSRARKLASNETGIPAENILIAATHSHTGPLYFGALRKHLHEKAVATSGSDPYETVDYASRLVRRITRAITKASAAAEPVRLEAGSAEQQGLSFNRRFHMKNGTVRFNPGVLNPDIVRVAGPIDPEVGIVFLRQAETGNNMAALINFALHLDTVGGSLYAADYPFYVEQALRKQYGKDLTLLYGTGTCGDINHIDVTKRERLKTDYIGKTLAETVLAKTESLKAIAEPAMAVRSEIVEVPLQRCGPERIAWAHENIKKVGTEELSFLEQVEAYKILAIEMRASPTIRLEVQVFRLSRDVAVVGLPGEVFVDLGLAIKKASPFEHTLVIELCQDAPGYIPTKKAFAEGSYETVNSRIAPGGGEEMAEAAIRLLKELA
;
A
#
# COMPACT_ATOMS: atom_id res chain seq x y z
N MET A 1 -37.90 -3.89 -64.37
CA MET A 1 -38.33 -5.02 -63.50
C MET A 1 -37.71 -4.84 -62.13
N SER A 2 -38.53 -4.98 -61.08
CA SER A 2 -38.18 -5.32 -59.70
C SER A 2 -37.33 -4.36 -58.86
N SER A 3 -38.04 -3.66 -57.98
CA SER A 3 -37.62 -3.05 -56.71
C SER A 3 -36.89 -4.01 -55.77
N LEU A 4 -35.91 -3.52 -55.01
CA LEU A 4 -35.58 -4.04 -53.66
C LEU A 4 -35.00 -2.91 -52.79
N ASN A 5 -35.62 -2.78 -51.61
CA ASN A 5 -35.54 -1.70 -50.64
C ASN A 5 -34.19 -1.56 -49.93
N GLN A 6 -33.87 -0.30 -49.61
CA GLN A 6 -32.89 0.12 -48.60
C GLN A 6 -33.42 -0.18 -47.18
N MET A 7 -32.60 -0.81 -46.34
CA MET A 7 -32.86 -1.00 -44.90
C MET A 7 -32.58 0.30 -44.14
N SER A 8 -33.45 0.67 -43.20
CA SER A 8 -33.27 1.86 -42.37
C SER A 8 -32.43 1.58 -41.12
N ARG A 9 -31.81 2.61 -40.54
CA ARG A 9 -31.02 2.52 -39.28
C ARG A 9 -31.81 1.98 -38.08
N ARG A 10 -33.15 2.02 -38.09
CA ARG A 10 -34.00 1.39 -37.06
C ARG A 10 -34.09 -0.13 -37.21
N ASP A 11 -34.03 -0.66 -38.44
CA ASP A 11 -34.09 -2.11 -38.71
C ASP A 11 -32.78 -2.83 -38.33
N PHE A 12 -31.64 -2.12 -38.40
CA PHE A 12 -30.35 -2.62 -37.91
C PHE A 12 -30.30 -2.69 -36.38
N LEU A 13 -30.91 -1.72 -35.69
CA LEU A 13 -30.95 -1.69 -34.23
C LEU A 13 -31.91 -2.75 -33.64
N ASP A 14 -33.04 -3.06 -34.30
CA ASP A 14 -33.98 -4.08 -33.80
C ASP A 14 -33.48 -5.53 -34.01
N ARG A 15 -32.64 -5.77 -35.03
CA ARG A 15 -32.00 -7.09 -35.26
C ARG A 15 -30.77 -7.34 -34.40
N THR A 16 -30.04 -6.30 -34.00
CA THR A 16 -28.87 -6.43 -33.12
C THR A 16 -29.27 -6.70 -31.67
N LEU A 17 -30.46 -6.27 -31.25
CA LEU A 17 -31.02 -6.53 -29.91
C LEU A 17 -31.66 -7.92 -29.75
N LYS A 18 -31.98 -8.64 -30.83
CA LYS A 18 -32.60 -9.98 -30.77
C LYS A 18 -31.64 -11.16 -30.97
N VAL A 19 -30.40 -10.93 -31.39
CA VAL A 19 -29.36 -11.98 -31.46
C VAL A 19 -28.53 -12.06 -30.16
N GLY A 20 -28.51 -11.00 -29.35
CA GLY A 20 -27.80 -10.97 -28.06
C GLY A 20 -28.53 -11.64 -26.88
N ALA A 21 -29.82 -11.99 -27.03
CA ALA A 21 -30.65 -12.46 -25.91
C ALA A 21 -30.97 -13.97 -25.93
N ALA A 22 -30.68 -14.71 -27.01
CA ALA A 22 -31.06 -16.12 -27.15
C ALA A 22 -29.87 -17.12 -27.06
N GLY A 23 -28.62 -16.65 -27.00
CA GLY A 23 -27.42 -17.50 -26.94
C GLY A 23 -26.88 -17.78 -25.52
N LEU A 24 -27.56 -17.30 -24.47
CA LEU A 24 -27.05 -17.32 -23.09
C LEU A 24 -27.86 -18.19 -22.12
N ALA A 25 -28.78 -19.01 -22.62
CA ALA A 25 -29.66 -19.85 -21.80
C ALA A 25 -29.70 -21.31 -22.28
N ALA A 26 -28.56 -21.94 -22.58
CA ALA A 26 -28.46 -23.41 -22.73
C ALA A 26 -27.00 -23.90 -22.73
N SER A 27 -26.28 -23.70 -21.62
CA SER A 27 -25.02 -24.40 -21.32
C SER A 27 -24.64 -24.16 -19.85
N CYS A 28 -25.51 -24.59 -18.93
CA CYS A 28 -25.17 -24.69 -17.51
C CYS A 28 -24.85 -26.14 -17.17
N THR A 29 -23.74 -26.66 -17.69
CA THR A 29 -23.03 -27.73 -16.98
C THR A 29 -22.30 -27.09 -15.81
N ARG A 30 -22.79 -27.34 -14.59
CA ARG A 30 -22.13 -26.96 -13.34
C ARG A 30 -20.68 -27.47 -13.38
N ARG A 31 -19.72 -26.56 -13.59
CA ARG A 31 -18.34 -26.78 -13.17
C ARG A 31 -18.34 -26.89 -11.63
N PRO A 32 -17.65 -27.86 -11.02
CA PRO A 32 -17.48 -27.86 -9.57
C PRO A 32 -16.74 -26.58 -9.19
N ALA A 33 -17.17 -25.95 -8.10
CA ALA A 33 -16.58 -24.74 -7.56
C ALA A 33 -15.10 -24.98 -7.22
N VAL A 34 -14.22 -24.59 -8.13
CA VAL A 34 -12.86 -24.18 -7.76
C VAL A 34 -13.05 -22.83 -7.10
N VAL A 35 -12.78 -22.76 -5.80
CA VAL A 35 -12.76 -21.54 -5.01
C VAL A 35 -11.95 -20.48 -5.77
N ALA A 36 -12.64 -19.46 -6.28
CA ALA A 36 -11.99 -18.30 -6.87
C ALA A 36 -11.25 -17.58 -5.74
N ALA A 37 -9.92 -17.56 -5.83
CA ALA A 37 -9.04 -16.89 -4.91
C ALA A 37 -9.30 -15.38 -4.97
N GLY A 38 -9.88 -14.83 -3.90
CA GLY A 38 -9.82 -13.41 -3.62
C GLY A 38 -8.39 -13.00 -3.30
N ALA A 39 -8.01 -11.80 -3.73
CA ALA A 39 -6.69 -11.20 -3.54
C ALA A 39 -6.14 -11.35 -2.11
N ASP A 40 -4.88 -11.82 -2.02
CA ASP A 40 -3.90 -11.74 -0.94
C ASP A 40 -4.38 -11.36 0.47
N ARG A 41 -5.12 -12.25 1.15
CA ARG A 41 -5.33 -12.12 2.61
C ARG A 41 -5.27 -13.46 3.33
N TRP A 42 -4.28 -13.62 4.21
CA TRP A 42 -4.15 -14.67 5.21
C TRP A 42 -5.35 -14.68 6.17
N GLN A 43 -5.87 -15.88 6.45
CA GLN A 43 -6.93 -16.11 7.41
C GLN A 43 -6.31 -16.45 8.76
N ILE A 44 -6.02 -15.43 9.56
CA ILE A 44 -5.41 -15.58 10.89
C ILE A 44 -6.50 -15.98 11.90
N GLY A 45 -6.32 -17.15 12.52
CA GLY A 45 -7.26 -17.70 13.48
C GLY A 45 -6.59 -18.38 14.67
N CYS A 46 -7.40 -18.86 15.60
CA CYS A 46 -6.95 -19.65 16.74
C CYS A 46 -7.84 -20.89 16.89
N TYR A 47 -7.25 -22.05 17.18
CA TYR A 47 -8.00 -23.25 17.52
C TYR A 47 -8.55 -23.13 18.94
N THR A 48 -9.59 -23.89 19.28
CA THR A 48 -10.10 -23.97 20.67
C THR A 48 -9.12 -24.61 21.67
N ARG A 49 -8.06 -25.27 21.18
CA ARG A 49 -7.11 -26.06 21.98
C ARG A 49 -6.44 -25.33 23.14
N PRO A 50 -6.02 -24.05 23.06
CA PRO A 50 -5.45 -23.34 24.20
C PRO A 50 -6.40 -23.26 25.42
N TRP A 51 -7.71 -23.45 25.19
CA TRP A 51 -8.75 -23.48 26.22
C TRP A 51 -9.29 -24.90 26.48
N ALA A 52 -8.51 -25.95 26.21
CA ALA A 52 -8.95 -27.35 26.27
C ALA A 52 -9.65 -27.76 27.60
N LYS A 53 -9.32 -27.10 28.72
CA LYS A 53 -9.91 -27.36 30.04
C LYS A 53 -11.31 -26.76 30.24
N TYR A 54 -11.76 -25.89 29.34
CA TYR A 54 -13.03 -25.19 29.38
C TYR A 54 -14.00 -25.71 28.32
N ASP A 55 -15.28 -25.34 28.46
CA ASP A 55 -16.30 -25.58 27.43
C ASP A 55 -15.95 -24.81 26.16
N TYR A 56 -16.21 -25.42 25.00
CA TYR A 56 -15.86 -24.81 23.71
C TYR A 56 -16.50 -23.43 23.50
N ARG A 57 -17.66 -23.14 24.10
CA ARG A 57 -18.29 -21.81 24.03
C ARG A 57 -17.43 -20.74 24.69
N MET A 58 -16.79 -21.07 25.82
CA MET A 58 -15.84 -20.17 26.47
C MET A 58 -14.58 -19.98 25.61
N ALA A 59 -14.12 -21.02 24.92
CA ALA A 59 -13.03 -20.90 23.97
C ALA A 59 -13.40 -19.96 22.79
N LEU A 60 -14.62 -20.11 22.25
CA LEU A 60 -15.12 -19.23 21.19
C LEU A 60 -15.27 -17.78 21.65
N ASP A 61 -15.75 -17.55 22.88
CA ASP A 61 -15.80 -16.22 23.50
C ASP A 61 -14.40 -15.60 23.57
N ALA A 62 -13.43 -16.35 24.08
CA ALA A 62 -12.05 -15.87 24.19
C ALA A 62 -11.39 -15.61 22.82
N ILE A 63 -11.66 -16.44 21.81
CA ILE A 63 -11.17 -16.23 20.44
C ILE A 63 -11.78 -14.96 19.83
N ALA A 64 -13.09 -14.75 20.00
CA ALA A 64 -13.75 -13.52 19.55
C ALA A 64 -13.22 -12.28 20.30
N GLU A 65 -13.02 -12.38 21.62
CA GLU A 65 -12.49 -11.30 22.47
C GLU A 65 -11.01 -10.99 22.15
N ALA A 66 -10.23 -11.98 21.75
CA ALA A 66 -8.88 -11.77 21.21
C ALA A 66 -8.89 -11.09 19.84
N GLY A 67 -10.07 -10.90 19.24
CA GLY A 67 -10.28 -10.18 17.99
C GLY A 67 -9.91 -10.98 16.75
N PHE A 68 -10.00 -12.31 16.81
CA PHE A 68 -9.91 -13.15 15.62
C PHE A 68 -11.23 -13.14 14.86
N LYS A 69 -11.17 -13.29 13.52
CA LYS A 69 -12.33 -13.55 12.67
C LYS A 69 -12.53 -15.04 12.37
N TYR A 70 -11.51 -15.85 12.67
CA TYR A 70 -11.45 -17.26 12.34
C TYR A 70 -11.19 -18.09 13.61
N ALA A 71 -12.02 -19.11 13.83
CA ALA A 71 -11.88 -20.05 14.93
C ALA A 71 -11.76 -21.47 14.39
N GLY A 72 -10.64 -22.12 14.63
CA GLY A 72 -10.50 -23.54 14.35
C GLY A 72 -11.11 -24.38 15.47
N LEU A 73 -11.75 -25.51 15.16
CA LEU A 73 -12.31 -26.38 16.21
C LEU A 73 -11.38 -27.58 16.44
N MET A 74 -10.96 -27.78 17.68
CA MET A 74 -10.09 -28.91 18.07
C MET A 74 -10.45 -29.37 19.48
N THR A 75 -9.49 -29.42 20.40
CA THR A 75 -9.67 -29.91 21.75
C THR A 75 -10.32 -28.83 22.60
N ALA A 76 -11.48 -29.13 23.17
CA ALA A 76 -12.18 -28.37 24.20
C ALA A 76 -13.27 -29.26 24.78
N LYS A 77 -13.73 -28.97 26.00
CA LYS A 77 -14.86 -29.72 26.56
C LYS A 77 -16.12 -29.46 25.72
N SER A 78 -16.76 -30.54 25.31
CA SER A 78 -18.04 -30.55 24.61
C SER A 78 -18.94 -31.62 25.23
N LYS A 79 -20.19 -31.72 24.78
CA LYS A 79 -21.11 -32.79 25.21
C LYS A 79 -20.56 -34.19 24.93
N THR A 80 -19.80 -34.33 23.84
CA THR A 80 -19.32 -35.63 23.34
C THR A 80 -17.89 -35.95 23.75
N GLY A 81 -17.23 -35.10 24.57
CA GLY A 81 -15.91 -35.36 25.12
C GLY A 81 -14.96 -34.17 25.00
N ASN A 82 -13.70 -34.46 24.66
CA ASN A 82 -12.62 -33.46 24.59
C ASN A 82 -12.36 -32.95 23.16
N LEU A 83 -13.29 -33.16 22.23
CA LEU A 83 -13.26 -32.59 20.88
C LEU A 83 -14.57 -31.86 20.63
N VAL A 84 -14.51 -30.70 19.99
CA VAL A 84 -15.71 -29.91 19.68
C VAL A 84 -16.61 -30.66 18.70
N ILE A 85 -16.02 -31.25 17.66
CA ILE A 85 -16.71 -32.13 16.69
C ILE A 85 -15.92 -33.44 16.61
N ALA A 86 -16.61 -34.56 16.69
CA ALA A 86 -16.06 -35.91 16.55
C ALA A 86 -17.01 -36.80 15.75
N VAL A 87 -16.63 -38.06 15.52
CA VAL A 87 -17.48 -39.05 14.84
C VAL A 87 -18.77 -39.31 15.63
N GLU A 88 -18.72 -39.16 16.95
CA GLU A 88 -19.86 -39.37 17.85
C GLU A 88 -20.87 -38.22 17.80
N THR A 89 -20.43 -37.00 17.45
CA THR A 89 -21.29 -35.81 17.35
C THR A 89 -22.48 -36.07 16.41
N THR A 90 -23.66 -35.63 16.84
CA THR A 90 -24.88 -35.69 16.01
C THR A 90 -24.97 -34.47 15.09
N LEU A 91 -25.77 -34.55 14.03
CA LEU A 91 -25.97 -33.42 13.13
C LEU A 91 -26.60 -32.22 13.83
N GLU A 92 -27.58 -32.46 14.70
CA GLU A 92 -28.22 -31.41 15.50
C GLU A 92 -27.22 -30.68 16.41
N GLU A 93 -26.32 -31.43 17.07
CA GLU A 93 -25.25 -30.82 17.87
C GLU A 93 -24.27 -30.03 17.01
N ALA A 94 -23.93 -30.53 15.81
CA ALA A 94 -23.08 -29.80 14.88
C ALA A 94 -23.75 -28.49 14.41
N GLU A 95 -25.03 -28.51 14.08
CA GLU A 95 -25.80 -27.31 13.72
C GLU A 95 -25.79 -26.29 14.88
N GLN A 96 -26.00 -26.75 16.12
CA GLN A 96 -25.92 -25.91 17.32
C GLN A 96 -24.51 -25.30 17.50
N ILE A 97 -23.46 -26.07 17.28
CA ILE A 97 -22.08 -25.55 17.30
C ILE A 97 -21.90 -24.47 16.21
N GLY A 98 -22.39 -24.72 15.00
CA GLY A 98 -22.36 -23.76 13.89
C GLY A 98 -23.13 -22.47 14.19
N GLU A 99 -24.23 -22.54 14.93
CA GLU A 99 -24.96 -21.37 15.44
C GLU A 99 -24.14 -20.58 16.47
N GLU A 100 -23.54 -21.25 17.45
CA GLU A 100 -22.72 -20.60 18.48
C GLU A 100 -21.51 -19.85 17.88
N ILE A 101 -20.93 -20.38 16.80
CA ILE A 101 -19.86 -19.74 16.05
C ILE A 101 -20.38 -18.50 15.30
N ARG A 102 -21.52 -18.62 14.59
CA ARG A 102 -22.14 -17.51 13.85
C ARG A 102 -22.57 -16.37 14.76
N LYS A 103 -23.12 -16.67 15.95
CA LYS A 103 -23.50 -15.66 16.96
C LYS A 103 -22.33 -14.76 17.36
N ARG A 104 -21.09 -15.26 17.27
CA ARG A 104 -19.86 -14.54 17.60
C ARG A 104 -19.18 -13.90 16.39
N GLY A 105 -19.79 -13.98 15.20
CA GLY A 105 -19.21 -13.44 13.97
C GLY A 105 -17.96 -14.17 13.49
N LEU A 106 -17.73 -15.41 13.95
CA LEU A 106 -16.56 -16.21 13.61
C LEU A 106 -16.80 -17.08 12.36
N LYS A 107 -15.72 -17.42 11.66
CA LYS A 107 -15.70 -18.39 10.55
C LYS A 107 -14.80 -19.57 10.89
N VAL A 108 -15.07 -20.75 10.34
CA VAL A 108 -14.33 -21.97 10.67
C VAL A 108 -13.45 -22.41 9.50
N PRO A 109 -12.14 -22.07 9.51
CA PRO A 109 -11.24 -22.49 8.44
C PRO A 109 -10.92 -23.99 8.50
N SER A 110 -10.98 -24.60 9.69
CA SER A 110 -10.58 -25.99 9.88
C SER A 110 -11.14 -26.61 11.16
N VAL A 111 -11.39 -27.91 11.11
CA VAL A 111 -11.78 -28.75 12.25
C VAL A 111 -10.83 -29.95 12.35
N TYR A 112 -10.35 -30.25 13.56
CA TYR A 112 -9.69 -31.50 13.87
C TYR A 112 -10.67 -32.44 14.59
N GLY A 113 -11.18 -33.44 13.85
CA GLY A 113 -12.22 -34.34 14.34
C GLY A 113 -11.72 -35.63 15.00
N GLY A 114 -10.40 -35.76 15.20
CA GLY A 114 -9.80 -36.95 15.80
C GLY A 114 -9.67 -38.14 14.85
N GLY A 115 -9.81 -39.35 15.40
CA GLY A 115 -9.65 -40.60 14.67
C GLY A 115 -10.94 -41.09 14.01
N ILE A 116 -10.79 -42.00 13.04
CA ILE A 116 -11.90 -42.72 12.40
C ILE A 116 -11.79 -44.21 12.74
N PRO A 117 -12.90 -44.96 12.83
CA PRO A 117 -12.92 -46.31 13.42
C PRO A 117 -12.46 -47.41 12.45
N VAL A 118 -11.34 -47.20 11.76
CA VAL A 118 -10.72 -48.20 10.85
C VAL A 118 -10.21 -49.44 11.57
N ASN A 119 -9.97 -49.35 12.89
CA ASN A 119 -9.67 -50.50 13.73
C ASN A 119 -10.84 -51.49 13.84
N LYS A 120 -12.08 -51.07 13.58
CA LYS A 120 -13.25 -51.96 13.52
C LYS A 120 -13.36 -52.61 12.14
N SER A 121 -13.26 -51.82 11.08
CA SER A 121 -13.15 -52.26 9.68
C SER A 121 -12.95 -51.05 8.77
N LEU A 122 -12.50 -51.28 7.52
CA LEU A 122 -12.48 -50.22 6.49
C LEU A 122 -13.85 -49.57 6.29
N LYS A 123 -14.93 -50.38 6.26
CA LYS A 123 -16.30 -49.90 6.12
C LYS A 123 -16.69 -48.94 7.25
N ALA A 124 -16.42 -49.32 8.50
CA ALA A 124 -16.66 -48.45 9.64
C ALA A 124 -15.85 -47.15 9.55
N GLY A 125 -14.59 -47.22 9.07
CA GLY A 125 -13.77 -46.04 8.80
C GLY A 125 -14.39 -45.07 7.79
N ILE A 126 -14.88 -45.58 6.66
CA ILE A 126 -15.55 -44.79 5.61
C ILE A 126 -16.84 -44.15 6.16
N GLU A 127 -17.68 -44.93 6.84
CA GLU A 127 -18.93 -44.44 7.42
C GLU A 127 -18.67 -43.37 8.50
N GLY A 128 -17.68 -43.60 9.36
CA GLY A 128 -17.26 -42.64 10.38
C GLY A 128 -16.73 -41.34 9.79
N LEU A 129 -15.91 -41.41 8.73
CA LEU A 129 -15.39 -40.22 8.05
C LEU A 129 -16.50 -39.45 7.33
N ARG A 130 -17.45 -40.13 6.67
CA ARG A 130 -18.62 -39.48 6.06
C ARG A 130 -19.47 -38.75 7.08
N LYS A 131 -19.75 -39.39 8.22
CA LYS A 131 -20.48 -38.74 9.33
C LYS A 131 -19.75 -37.49 9.83
N LEU A 132 -18.43 -37.59 9.99
CA LEU A 132 -17.61 -36.44 10.41
C LEU A 132 -17.62 -35.31 9.37
N ILE A 133 -17.61 -35.65 8.07
CA ILE A 133 -17.77 -34.70 6.96
C ILE A 133 -19.12 -33.99 7.04
N ASP A 134 -20.21 -34.72 7.27
CA ASP A 134 -21.54 -34.12 7.38
C ASP A 134 -21.65 -33.18 8.59
N ASN A 135 -21.09 -33.57 9.74
CA ASN A 135 -21.02 -32.71 10.92
C ASN A 135 -20.20 -31.43 10.65
N CYS A 136 -19.08 -31.54 9.93
CA CYS A 136 -18.29 -30.36 9.56
C CYS A 136 -19.04 -29.47 8.56
N ALA A 137 -19.76 -30.05 7.60
CA ALA A 137 -20.56 -29.31 6.63
C ALA A 137 -21.71 -28.55 7.32
N ALA A 138 -22.35 -29.12 8.34
CA ALA A 138 -23.37 -28.45 9.16
C ALA A 138 -22.83 -27.19 9.87
N CYS A 139 -21.52 -27.14 10.15
CA CYS A 139 -20.81 -25.99 10.71
C CYS A 139 -20.24 -25.02 9.66
N ASN A 140 -20.47 -25.25 8.36
CA ASN A 140 -19.91 -24.46 7.25
C ASN A 140 -18.37 -24.38 7.27
N VAL A 141 -17.73 -25.53 7.47
CA VAL A 141 -16.27 -25.69 7.61
C VAL A 141 -15.60 -25.82 6.24
N GLY A 142 -14.47 -25.13 6.05
CA GLY A 142 -13.71 -25.21 4.79
C GLY A 142 -12.78 -26.42 4.65
N ASN A 143 -12.32 -27.01 5.77
CA ASN A 143 -11.36 -28.12 5.76
C ASN A 143 -11.47 -29.04 6.98
N LEU A 144 -11.38 -30.35 6.76
CA LEU A 144 -11.23 -31.36 7.81
C LEU A 144 -9.75 -31.76 7.94
N LEU A 145 -9.18 -31.52 9.12
CA LEU A 145 -7.79 -31.79 9.47
C LEU A 145 -7.64 -33.15 10.13
N MET A 146 -6.88 -34.05 9.50
CA MET A 146 -6.57 -35.39 9.98
C MET A 146 -5.18 -35.42 10.63
N GLY A 147 -5.07 -36.09 11.79
CA GLY A 147 -3.80 -36.33 12.50
C GLY A 147 -2.97 -37.47 11.92
N GLY A 148 -3.50 -38.22 10.95
CA GLY A 148 -2.89 -39.44 10.45
C GLY A 148 -3.04 -40.61 11.43
N ILE A 149 -2.25 -41.66 11.22
CA ILE A 149 -2.30 -42.89 12.03
C ILE A 149 -0.90 -43.43 12.29
N GLY A 150 -0.61 -43.73 13.56
CA GLY A 150 0.68 -44.27 14.00
C GLY A 150 0.76 -45.79 13.98
N ASN A 151 -0.37 -46.49 13.89
CA ASN A 151 -0.39 -47.95 13.77
C ASN A 151 -0.18 -48.36 12.31
N ALA A 152 0.93 -49.05 12.04
CA ALA A 152 1.30 -49.52 10.70
C ALA A 152 0.26 -50.47 10.09
N ASP A 153 -0.35 -51.34 10.90
CA ASP A 153 -1.33 -52.34 10.44
C ASP A 153 -2.63 -51.68 9.96
N LEU A 154 -2.89 -50.45 10.40
CA LEU A 154 -4.07 -49.68 10.02
C LEU A 154 -3.78 -48.60 8.98
N TYR A 155 -2.53 -48.42 8.57
CA TYR A 155 -2.10 -47.32 7.71
C TYR A 155 -2.82 -47.33 6.35
N ASP A 156 -2.80 -48.46 5.66
CA ASP A 156 -3.43 -48.58 4.34
C ASP A 156 -4.95 -48.45 4.43
N ALA A 157 -5.57 -49.06 5.44
CA ALA A 157 -7.02 -48.94 5.66
C ALA A 157 -7.44 -47.50 5.97
N TYR A 158 -6.65 -46.76 6.75
CA TYR A 158 -6.90 -45.35 7.11
C TYR A 158 -6.90 -44.44 5.89
N TYR A 159 -5.85 -44.49 5.08
CA TYR A 159 -5.76 -43.62 3.91
C TYR A 159 -6.65 -44.09 2.75
N LYS A 160 -6.98 -45.38 2.67
CA LYS A 160 -8.05 -45.87 1.79
C LYS A 160 -9.40 -45.28 2.18
N ALA A 161 -9.75 -45.26 3.47
CA ALA A 161 -10.99 -44.62 3.92
C ALA A 161 -11.05 -43.12 3.56
N ILE A 162 -9.92 -42.41 3.68
CA ILE A 162 -9.80 -41.02 3.22
C ILE A 162 -10.04 -40.89 1.72
N ALA A 163 -9.39 -41.73 0.91
CA ALA A 163 -9.54 -41.70 -0.55
C ALA A 163 -11.01 -41.87 -0.97
N GLU A 164 -11.71 -42.84 -0.38
CA GLU A 164 -13.13 -43.15 -0.63
C GLU A 164 -14.11 -42.04 -0.19
N CYS A 165 -13.65 -41.10 0.64
CA CYS A 165 -14.47 -39.97 1.13
C CYS A 165 -14.08 -38.63 0.49
N CYS A 166 -13.05 -38.59 -0.34
CA CYS A 166 -12.52 -37.33 -0.86
C CYS A 166 -13.50 -36.61 -1.79
N ASP A 167 -14.19 -37.35 -2.67
CA ASP A 167 -15.23 -36.79 -3.54
C ASP A 167 -16.45 -36.35 -2.74
N TYR A 168 -16.86 -37.14 -1.74
CA TYR A 168 -17.96 -36.78 -0.84
C TYR A 168 -17.70 -35.48 -0.10
N ALA A 169 -16.48 -35.26 0.41
CA ALA A 169 -16.09 -33.99 1.00
C ALA A 169 -16.12 -32.83 -0.02
N ALA A 170 -15.68 -33.08 -1.26
CA ALA A 170 -15.66 -32.07 -2.31
C ALA A 170 -17.08 -31.64 -2.73
N GLU A 171 -18.03 -32.57 -2.79
CA GLU A 171 -19.46 -32.28 -3.05
C GLU A 171 -20.08 -31.36 -1.99
N LYS A 172 -19.59 -31.45 -0.75
CA LYS A 172 -19.96 -30.57 0.37
C LYS A 172 -19.16 -29.27 0.43
N GLY A 173 -18.25 -29.03 -0.53
CA GLY A 173 -17.41 -27.84 -0.58
C GLY A 173 -16.26 -27.83 0.43
N MET A 174 -15.84 -28.99 0.94
CA MET A 174 -14.85 -29.11 2.00
C MET A 174 -13.60 -29.87 1.53
N GLY A 175 -12.42 -29.39 1.93
CA GLY A 175 -11.15 -30.11 1.75
C GLY A 175 -10.88 -31.12 2.86
N ILE A 176 -10.06 -32.14 2.58
CA ILE A 176 -9.47 -33.00 3.62
C ILE A 176 -7.97 -32.76 3.62
N SER A 177 -7.37 -32.68 4.80
CA SER A 177 -5.94 -32.45 4.93
C SER A 177 -5.29 -33.35 5.98
N VAL A 178 -3.99 -33.56 5.84
CA VAL A 178 -3.16 -34.19 6.86
C VAL A 178 -2.07 -33.22 7.29
N LYS A 179 -1.66 -33.28 8.56
CA LYS A 179 -0.54 -32.51 9.07
C LYS A 179 0.64 -33.38 9.51
N PRO A 180 1.85 -32.82 9.57
CA PRO A 180 2.94 -33.41 10.32
C PRO A 180 2.48 -33.76 11.74
N HIS A 181 2.44 -35.04 12.06
CA HIS A 181 1.94 -35.56 13.33
C HIS A 181 2.52 -36.96 13.57
N GLY A 182 2.61 -37.39 14.82
CA GLY A 182 3.45 -38.53 15.21
C GLY A 182 3.19 -39.83 14.47
N GLY A 183 4.16 -40.74 14.50
CA GLY A 183 4.09 -42.01 13.79
C GLY A 183 4.49 -41.88 12.33
N LEU A 184 3.62 -42.28 11.40
CA LEU A 184 3.95 -42.50 9.99
C LEU A 184 3.75 -41.27 9.08
N ASN A 185 3.47 -40.10 9.67
CA ASN A 185 3.33 -38.81 8.98
C ASN A 185 3.98 -37.65 9.78
N ALA A 186 5.07 -37.90 10.49
CA ALA A 186 5.72 -36.93 11.37
C ALA A 186 6.51 -35.83 10.64
N THR A 187 6.79 -35.99 9.34
CA THR A 187 7.63 -35.09 8.54
C THR A 187 6.97 -34.72 7.21
N GLY A 188 7.43 -33.65 6.56
CA GLY A 188 6.99 -33.25 5.22
C GLY A 188 7.08 -34.37 4.18
N PRO A 189 8.19 -35.13 4.06
CA PRO A 189 8.29 -36.26 3.13
C PRO A 189 7.28 -37.38 3.41
N GLN A 190 7.03 -37.70 4.68
CA GLN A 190 6.04 -38.70 5.06
C GLN A 190 4.62 -38.22 4.73
N CYS A 191 4.31 -36.95 4.95
CA CYS A 191 3.04 -36.36 4.51
C CYS A 191 2.91 -36.38 2.98
N ARG A 192 3.95 -36.03 2.22
CA ARG A 192 3.90 -36.15 0.75
C ARG A 192 3.64 -37.60 0.30
N LYS A 193 4.22 -38.59 0.99
CA LYS A 193 3.96 -40.01 0.71
C LYS A 193 2.47 -40.34 0.85
N THR A 194 1.81 -39.84 1.89
CA THR A 194 0.37 -40.08 2.09
C THR A 194 -0.48 -39.37 1.05
N ILE A 195 -0.12 -38.14 0.64
CA ILE A 195 -0.79 -37.45 -0.48
C ILE A 195 -0.71 -38.28 -1.76
N LYS A 196 0.48 -38.81 -2.09
CA LYS A 196 0.68 -39.65 -3.29
C LYS A 196 -0.13 -40.95 -3.21
N MET A 197 -0.18 -41.57 -2.03
CA MET A 197 -0.93 -42.81 -1.82
C MET A 197 -2.44 -42.63 -1.97
N VAL A 198 -2.99 -41.53 -1.44
CA VAL A 198 -4.42 -41.19 -1.62
C VAL A 198 -4.70 -40.78 -3.07
N GLY A 199 -3.76 -40.11 -3.74
CA GLY A 199 -3.85 -39.83 -5.17
C GLY A 199 -4.97 -38.87 -5.57
N HIS A 200 -5.54 -38.11 -4.62
CA HIS A 200 -6.72 -37.29 -4.84
C HIS A 200 -6.46 -35.79 -4.68
N ARG A 201 -7.05 -34.95 -5.55
CA ARG A 201 -6.85 -33.49 -5.54
C ARG A 201 -7.44 -32.79 -4.31
N ASN A 202 -8.48 -33.37 -3.71
CA ASN A 202 -9.14 -32.85 -2.52
C ASN A 202 -8.46 -33.25 -1.20
N PHE A 203 -7.34 -34.00 -1.28
CA PHE A 203 -6.51 -34.33 -0.13
C PHE A 203 -5.18 -33.58 -0.20
N ARG A 204 -4.91 -32.75 0.82
CA ARG A 204 -3.82 -31.77 0.84
C ARG A 204 -3.11 -31.72 2.20
N ILE A 205 -2.12 -30.83 2.35
CA ILE A 205 -1.32 -30.74 3.58
C ILE A 205 -1.70 -29.49 4.37
N TRP A 206 -1.90 -29.67 5.68
CA TRP A 206 -1.97 -28.59 6.66
C TRP A 206 -0.63 -28.57 7.42
N TYR A 207 0.28 -27.67 7.09
CA TYR A 207 1.65 -27.76 7.61
C TYR A 207 1.73 -27.40 9.11
N ASP A 208 2.60 -28.05 9.88
CA ASP A 208 2.76 -27.83 11.33
C ASP A 208 4.26 -27.80 11.68
N PRO A 209 4.91 -26.62 11.70
CA PRO A 209 6.35 -26.51 11.90
C PRO A 209 6.78 -26.89 13.32
N GLY A 210 5.96 -26.61 14.34
CA GLY A 210 6.24 -27.02 15.72
C GLY A 210 6.28 -28.55 15.85
N ASN A 211 5.41 -29.27 15.15
CA ASN A 211 5.45 -30.73 15.14
C ASN A 211 6.69 -31.30 14.44
N ILE A 212 7.26 -30.61 13.43
CA ILE A 212 8.52 -31.06 12.81
C ILE A 212 9.64 -31.09 13.85
N TYR A 213 9.80 -30.05 14.66
CA TYR A 213 10.75 -30.08 15.78
C TYR A 213 10.35 -31.10 16.84
N TYR A 214 9.08 -31.13 17.23
CA TYR A 214 8.62 -32.04 18.28
C TYR A 214 8.93 -33.49 17.97
N TYR A 215 8.60 -33.99 16.78
CA TYR A 215 8.83 -35.41 16.45
C TYR A 215 10.26 -35.73 16.03
N SER A 216 11.04 -34.74 15.58
CA SER A 216 12.47 -34.91 15.30
C SER A 216 13.38 -34.69 16.52
N ASP A 217 12.80 -34.33 17.67
CA ASP A 217 13.55 -33.95 18.87
C ASP A 217 14.48 -32.75 18.65
N GLY A 218 13.98 -31.74 17.94
CA GLY A 218 14.73 -30.52 17.59
C GLY A 218 15.70 -30.69 16.41
N LYS A 219 15.86 -31.91 15.87
CA LYS A 219 16.93 -32.22 14.89
C LYS A 219 16.60 -31.85 13.45
N ARG A 220 15.31 -31.72 13.11
CA ARG A 220 14.87 -31.41 11.75
C ARG A 220 14.34 -29.99 11.70
N ASP A 221 14.94 -29.19 10.84
CA ASP A 221 14.56 -27.80 10.63
C ASP A 221 13.27 -27.71 9.77
N PRO A 222 12.20 -27.05 10.25
CA PRO A 222 10.98 -26.81 9.50
C PRO A 222 11.19 -26.03 8.19
N VAL A 223 12.20 -25.15 8.10
CA VAL A 223 12.46 -24.39 6.87
C VAL A 223 12.85 -25.35 5.75
N THR A 224 13.84 -26.21 6.00
CA THR A 224 14.26 -27.23 5.02
C THR A 224 13.19 -28.31 4.80
N ASP A 225 12.45 -28.70 5.83
CA ASP A 225 11.38 -29.69 5.69
C ASP A 225 10.22 -29.17 4.83
N SER A 226 9.85 -27.89 4.97
CA SER A 226 8.74 -27.29 4.23
C SER A 226 8.91 -27.33 2.71
N ALA A 227 10.16 -27.30 2.22
CA ALA A 227 10.49 -27.50 0.81
C ALA A 227 9.97 -28.83 0.25
N THR A 228 9.89 -29.85 1.10
CA THR A 228 9.44 -31.17 0.70
C THR A 228 7.94 -31.24 0.47
N VAL A 229 7.16 -30.18 0.74
CA VAL A 229 5.70 -30.14 0.57
C VAL A 229 5.21 -29.06 -0.40
N ASP A 230 6.12 -28.52 -1.24
CA ASP A 230 5.79 -27.60 -2.33
C ASP A 230 4.59 -28.07 -3.17
N GLY A 231 3.69 -27.13 -3.45
CA GLY A 231 2.45 -27.31 -4.22
C GLY A 231 1.31 -28.03 -3.49
N LEU A 232 1.49 -28.43 -2.22
CA LEU A 232 0.53 -29.26 -1.49
C LEU A 232 -0.12 -28.59 -0.28
N VAL A 233 0.41 -27.46 0.19
CA VAL A 233 -0.03 -26.81 1.44
C VAL A 233 -1.27 -25.96 1.20
N VAL A 234 -2.30 -26.16 2.02
CA VAL A 234 -3.58 -25.42 1.98
C VAL A 234 -3.92 -24.69 3.29
N GLY A 235 -3.10 -24.88 4.33
CA GLY A 235 -3.22 -24.23 5.63
C GLY A 235 -2.01 -24.54 6.49
N MET A 236 -1.82 -23.77 7.57
CA MET A 236 -0.73 -23.98 8.52
C MET A 236 -1.21 -23.88 9.96
N CYS A 237 -0.82 -24.84 10.80
CA CYS A 237 -0.89 -24.72 12.25
C CYS A 237 0.21 -23.77 12.71
N ILE A 238 -0.14 -22.71 13.44
CA ILE A 238 0.84 -21.89 14.13
C ILE A 238 1.11 -22.53 15.48
N LYS A 239 2.20 -23.31 15.53
CA LYS A 239 2.68 -23.99 16.72
C LYS A 239 4.19 -23.85 16.79
N ASP A 240 4.66 -23.41 17.94
CA ASP A 240 6.08 -23.23 18.23
C ASP A 240 6.60 -24.39 19.09
N TYR A 241 7.90 -24.40 19.34
CA TYR A 241 8.57 -25.47 20.05
C TYR A 241 9.69 -24.92 20.92
N LYS A 242 9.78 -25.42 22.16
CA LYS A 242 10.95 -25.26 23.03
C LYS A 242 11.50 -26.65 23.36
N HIS A 243 12.81 -26.79 23.27
CA HIS A 243 13.47 -28.02 23.66
C HIS A 243 13.53 -28.15 25.20
N PRO A 244 13.31 -29.35 25.78
CA PRO A 244 12.88 -30.59 25.13
C PRO A 244 11.35 -30.72 25.07
N LYS A 245 10.84 -31.23 23.94
CA LYS A 245 9.45 -31.73 23.75
C LYS A 245 8.33 -30.80 24.29
N ASN A 246 8.50 -29.49 24.26
CA ASN A 246 7.45 -28.56 24.67
C ASN A 246 6.86 -27.82 23.46
N VAL A 247 5.55 -27.91 23.29
CA VAL A 247 4.79 -27.19 22.25
C VAL A 247 3.73 -26.26 22.83
N GLU A 248 3.53 -26.25 24.15
CA GLU A 248 2.64 -25.30 24.84
C GLU A 248 3.40 -23.98 25.05
N VAL A 249 3.73 -23.36 23.92
CA VAL A 249 4.60 -22.18 23.82
C VAL A 249 3.89 -21.16 22.96
N THR A 250 3.88 -19.90 23.40
CA THR A 250 3.38 -18.78 22.60
C THR A 250 4.23 -18.64 21.32
N PRO A 251 3.63 -18.73 20.12
CA PRO A 251 4.38 -18.61 18.88
C PRO A 251 5.13 -17.29 18.73
N GLY A 252 6.40 -17.40 18.33
CA GLY A 252 7.36 -16.30 18.27
C GLY A 252 8.31 -16.26 19.46
N THR A 253 8.19 -17.21 20.41
CA THR A 253 9.04 -17.27 21.61
C THR A 253 9.86 -18.56 21.71
N GLY A 254 9.67 -19.50 20.78
CA GLY A 254 10.39 -20.76 20.70
C GLY A 254 11.40 -20.81 19.57
N MET A 255 11.63 -22.01 19.03
CA MET A 255 12.67 -22.30 18.04
C MET A 255 12.20 -22.15 16.59
N VAL A 256 10.89 -22.04 16.33
CA VAL A 256 10.40 -21.94 14.94
C VAL A 256 10.69 -20.56 14.36
N ASP A 257 11.51 -20.51 13.32
CA ASP A 257 11.69 -19.32 12.48
C ASP A 257 10.48 -19.16 11.54
N PHE A 258 9.38 -18.60 12.08
CA PHE A 258 8.15 -18.38 11.32
C PHE A 258 8.35 -17.51 10.05
N PRO A 259 9.15 -16.43 10.06
CA PRO A 259 9.54 -15.71 8.84
C PRO A 259 10.15 -16.60 7.77
N ALA A 260 11.17 -17.40 8.10
CA ALA A 260 11.84 -18.24 7.13
C ALA A 260 10.93 -19.38 6.63
N VAL A 261 10.15 -20.01 7.52
CA VAL A 261 9.19 -21.05 7.15
C VAL A 261 8.13 -20.48 6.20
N LEU A 262 7.54 -19.32 6.52
CA LEU A 262 6.51 -18.71 5.69
C LEU A 262 7.08 -18.25 4.35
N ALA A 263 8.28 -17.68 4.31
CA ALA A 263 8.97 -17.33 3.08
C ALA A 263 9.23 -18.57 2.21
N ARG A 264 9.64 -19.69 2.81
CA ARG A 264 9.86 -20.92 2.05
C ARG A 264 8.57 -21.54 1.54
N LEU A 265 7.49 -21.54 2.33
CA LEU A 265 6.17 -22.00 1.89
C LEU A 265 5.60 -21.15 0.75
N LYS A 266 5.84 -19.82 0.76
CA LYS A 266 5.49 -18.93 -0.36
C LYS A 266 6.19 -19.34 -1.65
N GLN A 267 7.49 -19.67 -1.59
CA GLN A 267 8.22 -20.21 -2.75
C GLN A 267 7.62 -21.53 -3.26
N GLY A 268 7.06 -22.33 -2.36
CA GLY A 268 6.34 -23.58 -2.66
C GLY A 268 4.90 -23.39 -3.15
N GLY A 269 4.42 -22.15 -3.33
CA GLY A 269 3.08 -21.84 -3.85
C GLY A 269 2.00 -21.58 -2.80
N PHE A 270 2.32 -21.59 -1.50
CA PHE A 270 1.39 -21.20 -0.44
C PHE A 270 1.52 -19.69 -0.15
N THR A 271 0.86 -18.88 -0.97
CA THR A 271 0.95 -17.40 -0.93
C THR A 271 -0.13 -16.72 -0.10
N GLY A 272 -1.18 -17.47 0.27
CA GLY A 272 -2.26 -17.03 1.16
C GLY A 272 -3.07 -18.23 1.64
N GLY A 273 -3.84 -18.05 2.71
CA GLY A 273 -4.68 -19.11 3.29
C GLY A 273 -4.74 -19.07 4.83
N PRO A 274 -5.25 -20.14 5.47
CA PRO A 274 -5.37 -20.22 6.92
C PRO A 274 -4.04 -20.35 7.66
N LEU A 275 -3.83 -19.47 8.64
CA LEU A 275 -2.79 -19.54 9.67
C LEU A 275 -3.50 -19.64 11.02
N VAL A 276 -3.59 -20.85 11.58
CA VAL A 276 -4.43 -21.10 12.76
C VAL A 276 -3.59 -21.55 13.94
N ILE A 277 -3.60 -20.76 15.01
CA ILE A 277 -2.83 -20.99 16.24
C ILE A 277 -3.32 -22.25 16.93
N GLU A 278 -2.43 -23.21 17.15
CA GLU A 278 -2.78 -24.48 17.80
C GLU A 278 -2.43 -24.51 19.28
N CYS A 279 -1.31 -23.91 19.67
CA CYS A 279 -0.83 -23.88 21.04
C CYS A 279 -0.43 -22.45 21.43
N LEU A 280 -0.58 -22.17 22.73
CA LEU A 280 -0.12 -20.97 23.41
C LEU A 280 0.52 -21.41 24.74
N GLU A 281 1.25 -20.51 25.39
CA GLU A 281 1.68 -20.75 26.77
C GLU A 281 0.44 -20.95 27.68
N PRO A 282 0.42 -21.99 28.52
CA PRO A 282 -0.75 -22.33 29.31
C PRO A 282 -0.89 -21.41 30.52
N GLY A 283 -2.12 -21.01 30.85
CA GLY A 283 -2.41 -20.19 32.03
C GLY A 283 -3.89 -20.19 32.43
N ASP A 284 -4.30 -19.18 33.19
CA ASP A 284 -5.71 -18.89 33.40
C ASP A 284 -6.36 -18.26 32.13
N LEU A 285 -7.67 -18.02 32.15
CA LEU A 285 -8.39 -17.46 30.98
C LEU A 285 -7.77 -16.14 30.50
N LYS A 286 -7.39 -15.28 31.45
CA LYS A 286 -6.86 -13.94 31.15
C LYS A 286 -5.47 -14.04 30.52
N HIS A 287 -4.61 -14.91 31.06
CA HIS A 287 -3.29 -15.17 30.51
C HIS A 287 -3.39 -15.74 29.09
N THR A 288 -4.15 -16.82 28.89
CA THR A 288 -4.27 -17.44 27.56
C THR A 288 -4.89 -16.47 26.54
N LEU A 289 -5.86 -15.64 26.94
CA LEU A 289 -6.38 -14.56 26.09
C LEU A 289 -5.29 -13.55 25.70
N ALA A 290 -4.44 -13.14 26.64
CA ALA A 290 -3.35 -12.21 26.38
C ALA A 290 -2.31 -12.81 25.42
N GLU A 291 -1.93 -14.07 25.60
CA GLU A 291 -1.04 -14.78 24.67
C GLU A 291 -1.66 -14.92 23.28
N ALA A 292 -2.97 -15.19 23.20
CA ALA A 292 -3.68 -15.25 21.93
C ALA A 292 -3.64 -13.90 21.18
N LYS A 293 -3.81 -12.78 21.89
CA LYS A 293 -3.68 -11.42 21.32
C LYS A 293 -2.27 -11.14 20.84
N LYS A 294 -1.25 -11.46 21.64
CA LYS A 294 0.17 -11.30 21.25
C LYS A 294 0.49 -12.09 19.99
N THR A 295 0.09 -13.36 19.93
CA THR A 295 0.36 -14.20 18.74
C THR A 295 -0.43 -13.73 17.53
N ARG A 296 -1.68 -13.27 17.68
CA ARG A 296 -2.42 -12.65 16.57
C ARG A 296 -1.64 -11.46 15.99
N GLU A 297 -1.22 -10.54 16.85
CA GLU A 297 -0.49 -9.33 16.45
C GLU A 297 0.85 -9.68 15.79
N PHE A 298 1.56 -10.68 16.33
CA PHE A 298 2.77 -11.24 15.72
C PHE A 298 2.51 -11.78 14.31
N LEU A 299 1.43 -12.56 14.11
CA LEU A 299 1.08 -13.10 12.79
C LEU A 299 0.61 -12.02 11.83
N GLU A 300 -0.13 -11.03 12.32
CA GLU A 300 -0.55 -9.87 11.55
C GLU A 300 0.67 -9.08 11.08
N GLU A 301 1.67 -8.86 11.94
CA GLU A 301 2.95 -8.25 11.55
C GLU A 301 3.69 -9.08 10.52
N LEU A 302 3.83 -10.39 10.76
CA LEU A 302 4.51 -11.34 9.88
C LEU A 302 3.90 -11.40 8.47
N THR A 303 2.59 -11.22 8.38
CA THR A 303 1.83 -11.31 7.13
C THR A 303 1.59 -9.96 6.46
N GLY A 304 2.03 -8.85 7.06
CA GLY A 304 1.70 -7.50 6.58
C GLY A 304 0.21 -7.16 6.75
N GLN A 305 -0.51 -7.89 7.60
CA GLN A 305 -1.91 -7.68 7.96
C GLN A 305 -2.09 -7.04 9.33
N LYS A 306 -1.00 -6.51 9.92
CA LYS A 306 -1.06 -5.61 11.06
C LYS A 306 -1.81 -4.38 10.59
N THR A 307 -3.13 -4.49 10.68
CA THR A 307 -3.94 -3.33 10.96
C THR A 307 -3.32 -2.80 12.25
N SER A 308 -2.67 -1.64 12.19
CA SER A 308 -2.52 -0.79 13.37
C SER A 308 -3.82 -0.94 14.14
N PRO A 309 -3.78 -1.24 15.46
CA PRO A 309 -4.96 -1.66 16.19
C PRO A 309 -6.12 -0.80 15.74
N SER A 310 -7.28 -1.41 15.48
CA SER A 310 -8.52 -0.65 15.41
C SER A 310 -8.71 0.01 16.77
N ARG A 311 -7.93 1.07 17.02
CA ARG A 311 -8.37 2.27 17.66
C ARG A 311 -9.63 2.58 16.88
N ARG A 312 -10.78 2.13 17.41
CA ARG A 312 -11.85 3.10 17.61
C ARG A 312 -11.12 4.38 17.95
N ALA A 313 -11.25 5.41 17.12
CA ALA A 313 -10.69 6.71 17.40
C ALA A 313 -11.21 7.09 18.79
N SER A 314 -10.47 6.72 19.84
CA SER A 314 -10.53 7.42 21.09
C SER A 314 -9.92 8.75 20.70
N VAL A 315 -10.79 9.76 20.57
CA VAL A 315 -10.37 11.14 20.56
C VAL A 315 -9.44 11.27 21.77
N SER A 316 -8.14 11.30 21.50
CA SER A 316 -7.14 11.38 22.55
C SER A 316 -7.27 12.77 23.14
N THR A 317 -7.57 12.86 24.44
CA THR A 317 -7.53 14.12 25.18
C THR A 317 -6.09 14.60 25.39
N ALA A 318 -5.08 13.88 24.88
CA ALA A 318 -3.70 14.31 24.94
C ALA A 318 -3.52 15.60 24.11
N GLN A 319 -2.80 16.55 24.71
CA GLN A 319 -2.46 17.81 24.08
C GLN A 319 -1.61 17.57 22.82
N LEU A 320 -1.97 18.24 21.72
CA LEU A 320 -1.17 18.25 20.51
C LEU A 320 0.09 19.09 20.73
N THR A 321 1.25 18.52 20.44
CA THR A 321 2.51 19.27 20.38
C THR A 321 3.06 19.27 18.96
N ALA A 322 3.75 20.35 18.60
CA ALA A 322 4.45 20.44 17.34
C ALA A 322 5.80 21.13 17.50
N GLY A 323 6.76 20.73 16.69
CA GLY A 323 8.03 21.44 16.57
C GLY A 323 8.39 21.68 15.12
N VAL A 324 9.13 22.75 14.87
CA VAL A 324 9.45 23.25 13.53
C VAL A 324 10.96 23.39 13.40
N ALA A 325 11.51 22.95 12.26
CA ALA A 325 12.91 23.20 11.96
C ALA A 325 13.17 23.31 10.46
N VAL A 326 14.24 24.04 10.15
CA VAL A 326 14.67 24.31 8.77
C VAL A 326 16.15 23.94 8.64
N THR A 327 16.51 23.28 7.55
CA THR A 327 17.90 23.03 7.17
C THR A 327 18.17 23.48 5.74
N ASP A 328 19.36 24.04 5.50
CA ASP A 328 19.83 24.35 4.15
C ASP A 328 20.17 23.05 3.40
N ILE A 329 19.64 22.94 2.19
CA ILE A 329 19.92 21.85 1.24
C ILE A 329 20.54 22.38 -0.07
N THR A 330 21.03 23.62 -0.10
CA THR A 330 21.58 24.23 -1.31
C THR A 330 22.85 23.49 -1.77
N PRO A 331 22.91 22.99 -3.02
CA PRO A 331 24.11 22.37 -3.58
C PRO A 331 25.24 23.40 -3.78
N PRO A 332 26.50 22.97 -3.96
CA PRO A 332 27.57 23.87 -4.37
C PRO A 332 27.33 24.45 -5.78
N VAL A 333 27.91 25.62 -6.04
CA VAL A 333 27.98 26.22 -7.39
C VAL A 333 28.72 25.26 -8.32
N GLY A 334 28.29 25.19 -9.58
CA GLY A 334 28.80 24.26 -10.58
C GLY A 334 28.12 22.88 -10.59
N TYR A 335 27.30 22.56 -9.57
CA TYR A 335 26.50 21.33 -9.57
C TYR A 335 25.36 21.40 -10.59
N ARG A 336 24.99 20.26 -11.18
CA ARG A 336 23.96 20.18 -12.23
C ARG A 336 22.57 20.53 -11.72
N MET A 337 21.76 21.16 -12.57
CA MET A 337 20.39 21.58 -12.26
C MET A 337 19.36 20.68 -12.94
N SER A 338 18.26 20.41 -12.23
CA SER A 338 17.09 19.68 -12.74
C SER A 338 16.17 20.58 -13.57
N GLY A 339 15.11 20.01 -14.14
CA GLY A 339 13.97 20.74 -14.73
C GLY A 339 13.86 20.63 -16.25
N TYR A 340 15.00 20.60 -16.96
CA TYR A 340 15.02 20.60 -18.42
C TYR A 340 15.81 19.42 -19.00
N PHE A 341 15.48 19.05 -20.24
CA PHE A 341 16.11 17.95 -20.98
C PHE A 341 17.46 18.33 -21.61
N HIS A 342 18.25 19.14 -20.92
CA HIS A 342 19.62 19.50 -21.32
C HIS A 342 20.47 19.79 -20.08
N GLU A 343 21.79 19.69 -20.21
CA GLU A 343 22.71 19.94 -19.11
C GLU A 343 22.72 21.44 -18.74
N ARG A 344 22.43 21.73 -17.47
CA ARG A 344 22.51 23.07 -16.89
C ARG A 344 23.39 23.01 -15.65
N LEU A 345 24.28 23.97 -15.51
CA LEU A 345 25.15 24.11 -14.34
C LEU A 345 24.75 25.35 -13.55
N SER A 346 24.70 25.22 -12.23
CA SER A 346 24.45 26.38 -11.38
C SER A 346 25.63 27.35 -11.39
N THR A 347 25.34 28.63 -11.57
CA THR A 347 26.31 29.74 -11.46
C THR A 347 26.19 30.49 -10.13
N GLY A 348 25.27 30.10 -9.26
CA GLY A 348 25.01 30.80 -8.00
C GLY A 348 23.66 30.46 -7.37
N THR A 349 23.28 31.24 -6.37
CA THR A 349 22.02 31.08 -5.63
C THR A 349 21.33 32.43 -5.53
N SER A 350 20.11 32.54 -6.04
CA SER A 350 19.26 33.73 -5.86
C SER A 350 18.62 33.72 -4.48
N ASN A 351 18.08 32.57 -4.07
CA ASN A 351 17.57 32.33 -2.72
C ASN A 351 17.80 30.87 -2.33
N PRO A 352 18.07 30.59 -1.04
CA PRO A 352 18.53 29.27 -0.59
C PRO A 352 17.42 28.22 -0.69
N LEU A 353 17.82 26.99 -1.03
CA LEU A 353 16.94 25.82 -1.02
C LEU A 353 16.92 25.22 0.38
N ARG A 354 15.73 24.91 0.91
CA ARG A 354 15.56 24.42 2.29
C ARG A 354 14.78 23.11 2.35
N ALA A 355 15.09 22.30 3.36
CA ALA A 355 14.18 21.29 3.88
C ALA A 355 13.52 21.84 5.14
N LYS A 356 12.19 21.90 5.15
CA LYS A 356 11.37 22.53 6.19
C LYS A 356 10.48 21.45 6.80
N ALA A 357 10.67 21.17 8.08
CA ALA A 357 10.01 20.07 8.78
C ALA A 357 9.09 20.57 9.90
N VAL A 358 7.91 19.97 9.98
CA VAL A 358 7.02 19.99 11.13
C VAL A 358 6.93 18.57 11.69
N VAL A 359 7.14 18.42 12.99
CA VAL A 359 6.85 17.18 13.73
C VAL A 359 5.63 17.41 14.59
N LEU A 360 4.67 16.49 14.56
CA LEU A 360 3.45 16.51 15.35
C LEU A 360 3.42 15.31 16.30
N ARG A 361 2.93 15.50 17.52
CA ARG A 361 2.71 14.42 18.50
C ARG A 361 1.38 14.57 19.22
N GLN A 362 0.66 13.48 19.37
CA GLN A 362 -0.57 13.42 20.16
C GLN A 362 -0.79 12.02 20.74
N GLY A 363 -0.71 11.89 22.07
CA GLY A 363 -0.71 10.58 22.72
C GLY A 363 0.44 9.71 22.19
N ASP A 364 0.13 8.50 21.75
CA ASP A 364 1.13 7.59 21.16
C ASP A 364 1.40 7.85 19.67
N GLU A 365 0.64 8.74 19.03
CA GLU A 365 0.84 9.07 17.63
C GLU A 365 1.95 10.11 17.52
N SER A 366 2.89 9.87 16.60
CA SER A 366 3.91 10.83 16.20
C SER A 366 4.10 10.80 14.70
N ALA A 367 4.30 11.96 14.10
CA ALA A 367 4.32 12.10 12.64
C ALA A 367 5.19 13.29 12.22
N ALA A 368 5.69 13.27 10.98
CA ALA A 368 6.46 14.38 10.42
C ALA A 368 6.01 14.72 9.01
N LEU A 369 5.93 16.02 8.70
CA LEU A 369 5.72 16.56 7.36
C LEU A 369 6.96 17.38 6.98
N VAL A 370 7.56 17.07 5.83
CA VAL A 370 8.76 17.76 5.33
C VAL A 370 8.53 18.24 3.91
N CYS A 371 8.77 19.52 3.63
CA CYS A 371 8.79 20.07 2.27
C CYS A 371 10.22 20.50 1.91
N CYS A 372 10.70 20.04 0.76
CA CYS A 372 12.05 20.30 0.25
C CYS A 372 12.01 21.15 -1.01
N ASP A 373 12.77 22.24 -1.05
CA ASP A 373 12.88 23.15 -2.19
C ASP A 373 13.69 22.55 -3.35
N ILE A 374 13.20 21.45 -3.95
CA ILE A 374 13.83 20.68 -5.03
C ILE A 374 12.76 20.16 -6.00
N ILE A 375 13.17 19.60 -7.15
CA ILE A 375 12.24 19.12 -8.19
C ILE A 375 11.44 17.88 -7.77
N GLY A 376 12.04 16.99 -6.99
CA GLY A 376 11.52 15.65 -6.72
C GLY A 376 12.48 14.87 -5.82
N LEU A 377 11.98 13.76 -5.26
CA LEU A 377 12.75 12.85 -4.40
C LEU A 377 12.97 11.52 -5.12
N SER A 378 14.13 10.90 -4.92
CA SER A 378 14.32 9.51 -5.27
C SER A 378 13.80 8.60 -4.15
N PRO A 379 13.30 7.38 -4.46
CA PRO A 379 12.85 6.43 -3.45
C PRO A 379 13.94 6.10 -2.42
N ASP A 380 15.19 6.01 -2.88
CA ASP A 380 16.36 5.77 -2.03
C ASP A 380 16.57 6.89 -1.01
N VAL A 381 16.58 8.16 -1.44
CA VAL A 381 16.78 9.29 -0.53
C VAL A 381 15.65 9.37 0.49
N SER A 382 14.40 9.25 0.04
CA SER A 382 13.23 9.26 0.94
C SER A 382 13.30 8.11 1.96
N SER A 383 13.51 6.87 1.50
CA SER A 383 13.57 5.69 2.37
C SER A 383 14.70 5.76 3.40
N ARG A 384 15.92 6.15 2.97
CA ARG A 384 17.07 6.32 3.88
C ARG A 384 16.82 7.43 4.90
N ALA A 385 16.26 8.57 4.47
CA ALA A 385 15.98 9.69 5.38
C ALA A 385 14.91 9.33 6.42
N ARG A 386 13.82 8.67 6.00
CA ARG A 386 12.74 8.21 6.88
C ARG A 386 13.24 7.17 7.88
N LYS A 387 13.99 6.17 7.43
CA LYS A 387 14.58 5.15 8.31
C LYS A 387 15.52 5.76 9.34
N LEU A 388 16.41 6.66 8.91
CA LEU A 388 17.35 7.31 9.83
C LEU A 388 16.63 8.22 10.83
N ALA A 389 15.67 9.03 10.37
CA ALA A 389 14.89 9.89 11.25
C ALA A 389 14.04 9.08 12.23
N SER A 390 13.48 7.95 11.79
CA SER A 390 12.74 7.02 12.66
C SER A 390 13.62 6.51 13.79
N ASN A 391 14.82 6.04 13.48
CA ASN A 391 15.79 5.58 14.48
C ASN A 391 16.19 6.69 15.48
N GLU A 392 16.32 7.94 15.02
CA GLU A 392 16.76 9.06 15.86
C GLU A 392 15.64 9.68 16.72
N THR A 393 14.38 9.56 16.29
CA THR A 393 13.25 10.30 16.91
C THR A 393 12.14 9.43 17.47
N GLY A 394 12.14 8.13 17.15
CA GLY A 394 11.06 7.20 17.48
C GLY A 394 9.80 7.36 16.63
N ILE A 395 9.76 8.31 15.69
CA ILE A 395 8.62 8.48 14.76
C ILE A 395 8.62 7.29 13.79
N PRO A 396 7.50 6.55 13.63
CA PRO A 396 7.44 5.46 12.66
C PRO A 396 7.77 5.96 11.25
N ALA A 397 8.55 5.20 10.48
CA ALA A 397 8.95 5.62 9.14
C ALA A 397 7.72 5.88 8.25
N GLU A 398 6.69 5.03 8.37
CA GLU A 398 5.37 5.13 7.76
C GLU A 398 4.58 6.40 8.15
N ASN A 399 4.99 7.12 9.20
CA ASN A 399 4.38 8.37 9.65
C ASN A 399 5.17 9.63 9.23
N ILE A 400 6.21 9.47 8.40
CA ILE A 400 7.06 10.58 7.91
C ILE A 400 6.76 10.82 6.43
N LEU A 401 6.15 11.97 6.13
CA LEU A 401 5.95 12.48 4.78
C LEU A 401 7.10 13.38 4.37
N ILE A 402 7.66 13.16 3.19
CA ILE A 402 8.67 14.03 2.59
C ILE A 402 8.18 14.37 1.18
N ALA A 403 7.94 15.66 0.93
CA ALA A 403 7.50 16.20 -0.34
C ALA A 403 8.58 17.09 -0.96
N ALA A 404 8.63 17.13 -2.28
CA ALA A 404 9.35 18.14 -3.03
C ALA A 404 8.39 19.27 -3.43
N THR A 405 8.86 20.51 -3.42
CA THR A 405 8.06 21.65 -3.90
C THR A 405 7.95 21.67 -5.43
N HIS A 406 8.78 20.91 -6.14
CA HIS A 406 8.88 20.91 -7.59
C HIS A 406 9.67 22.07 -8.20
N SER A 407 10.62 22.69 -7.47
CA SER A 407 11.47 23.74 -8.06
C SER A 407 12.33 23.22 -9.22
N HIS A 408 12.18 23.83 -10.41
CA HIS A 408 12.96 23.56 -11.62
C HIS A 408 14.36 24.21 -11.62
N THR A 409 14.70 24.91 -10.54
CA THR A 409 16.04 25.47 -10.29
C THR A 409 16.69 24.84 -9.07
N GLY A 410 16.53 23.53 -8.90
CA GLY A 410 17.20 22.71 -7.88
C GLY A 410 18.24 21.74 -8.48
N PRO A 411 18.89 20.90 -7.66
CA PRO A 411 19.90 19.94 -8.09
C PRO A 411 19.36 18.81 -8.96
N LEU A 412 20.14 18.38 -9.94
CA LEU A 412 19.98 17.11 -10.67
C LEU A 412 20.89 16.05 -10.04
N TYR A 413 20.32 15.22 -9.16
CA TYR A 413 21.08 14.22 -8.39
C TYR A 413 20.61 12.77 -8.61
N PHE A 414 19.52 12.55 -9.36
CA PHE A 414 18.94 11.23 -9.60
C PHE A 414 18.32 11.11 -11.00
N GLY A 415 17.95 9.88 -11.38
CA GLY A 415 17.24 9.59 -12.63
C GLY A 415 18.14 9.37 -13.84
N ALA A 416 17.51 9.01 -14.96
CA ALA A 416 18.22 8.60 -16.18
C ALA A 416 19.08 9.71 -16.80
N LEU A 417 18.63 10.98 -16.75
CA LEU A 417 19.38 12.11 -17.28
C LEU A 417 20.66 12.35 -16.46
N ARG A 418 20.57 12.34 -15.11
CA ARG A 418 21.76 12.41 -14.25
C ARG A 418 22.72 11.27 -14.57
N LYS A 419 22.22 10.03 -14.68
CA LYS A 419 23.03 8.85 -14.98
C LYS A 419 23.79 9.03 -16.30
N HIS A 420 23.09 9.44 -17.36
CA HIS A 420 23.68 9.67 -18.68
C HIS A 420 24.78 10.76 -18.63
N LEU A 421 24.50 11.91 -18.02
CA LEU A 421 25.46 13.01 -17.95
C LEU A 421 26.69 12.65 -17.09
N HIS A 422 26.48 11.91 -16.00
CA HIS A 422 27.54 11.39 -15.16
C HIS A 422 28.46 10.44 -15.92
N GLU A 423 27.89 9.44 -16.61
CA GLU A 423 28.64 8.48 -17.43
C GLU A 423 29.42 9.18 -18.54
N LYS A 424 28.82 10.16 -19.22
CA LYS A 424 29.48 10.98 -20.24
C LYS A 424 30.67 11.76 -19.67
N ALA A 425 30.51 12.39 -18.52
CA ALA A 425 31.58 13.14 -17.86
C ALA A 425 32.74 12.23 -17.42
N VAL A 426 32.43 11.10 -16.78
CA VAL A 426 33.44 10.10 -16.38
C VAL A 426 34.19 9.55 -17.58
N ALA A 427 33.50 9.24 -18.68
CA ALA A 427 34.12 8.76 -19.91
C ALA A 427 35.07 9.81 -20.54
N THR A 428 34.76 11.10 -20.37
CA THR A 428 35.56 12.20 -20.96
C THR A 428 36.74 12.62 -20.09
N SER A 429 36.57 12.59 -18.76
CA SER A 429 37.52 13.22 -17.81
C SER A 429 38.01 12.28 -16.70
N GLY A 430 37.68 10.99 -16.75
CA GLY A 430 38.05 9.98 -15.73
C GLY A 430 37.29 10.12 -14.40
N SER A 431 36.58 11.23 -14.21
CA SER A 431 35.72 11.54 -13.07
C SER A 431 34.65 12.54 -13.53
N ASP A 432 33.61 12.74 -12.71
CA ASP A 432 32.57 13.73 -13.00
C ASP A 432 32.86 15.05 -12.27
N PRO A 433 33.36 16.10 -12.96
CA PRO A 433 33.75 17.35 -12.31
C PRO A 433 32.56 18.17 -11.78
N TYR A 434 31.34 17.82 -12.18
CA TYR A 434 30.12 18.55 -11.78
C TYR A 434 29.39 17.89 -10.60
N GLU A 435 29.85 16.73 -10.15
CA GLU A 435 29.34 16.04 -8.97
C GLU A 435 30.41 15.93 -7.88
N THR A 436 30.94 17.10 -7.49
CA THR A 436 32.00 17.24 -6.48
C THR A 436 31.61 16.79 -5.07
N VAL A 437 30.31 16.52 -4.84
CA VAL A 437 29.76 16.04 -3.57
C VAL A 437 28.73 14.93 -3.80
N ASP A 438 28.66 13.97 -2.89
CA ASP A 438 27.51 13.06 -2.79
C ASP A 438 26.30 13.84 -2.24
N TYR A 439 25.60 14.51 -3.16
CA TYR A 439 24.45 15.33 -2.82
C TYR A 439 23.29 14.49 -2.29
N ALA A 440 23.08 13.28 -2.79
CA ALA A 440 22.01 12.39 -2.33
C ALA A 440 22.17 12.05 -0.84
N SER A 441 23.36 11.63 -0.40
CA SER A 441 23.62 11.35 1.00
C SER A 441 23.65 12.63 1.87
N ARG A 442 24.07 13.78 1.31
CA ARG A 442 23.93 15.07 1.99
C ARG A 442 22.46 15.40 2.22
N LEU A 443 21.60 15.21 1.22
CA LEU A 443 20.17 15.48 1.30
C LEU A 443 19.50 14.60 2.37
N VAL A 444 19.80 13.29 2.41
CA VAL A 444 19.36 12.37 3.48
C VAL A 444 19.69 12.96 4.86
N ARG A 445 20.95 13.31 5.12
CA ARG A 445 21.38 13.87 6.42
C ARG A 445 20.69 15.18 6.75
N ARG A 446 20.43 16.04 5.76
CA ARG A 446 19.79 17.36 5.99
C ARG A 446 18.30 17.24 6.27
N ILE A 447 17.60 16.33 5.60
CA ILE A 447 16.20 16.02 5.87
C ILE A 447 16.07 15.40 7.26
N THR A 448 16.85 14.36 7.58
CA THR A 448 16.88 13.77 8.92
C THR A 448 17.15 14.83 9.98
N ARG A 449 18.16 15.69 9.79
CA ARG A 449 18.45 16.78 10.74
C ARG A 449 17.30 17.76 10.91
N ALA A 450 16.54 18.07 9.87
CA ALA A 450 15.34 18.90 10.00
C ALA A 450 14.30 18.20 10.88
N ILE A 451 14.02 16.92 10.64
CA ILE A 451 13.07 16.13 11.44
C ILE A 451 13.54 16.02 12.90
N THR A 452 14.80 15.66 13.16
CA THR A 452 15.33 15.49 14.51
C THR A 452 15.30 16.80 15.31
N LYS A 453 15.64 17.94 14.66
CA LYS A 453 15.53 19.26 15.30
C LYS A 453 14.09 19.67 15.58
N ALA A 454 13.18 19.46 14.61
CA ALA A 454 11.76 19.74 14.80
C ALA A 454 11.19 18.87 15.93
N SER A 455 11.56 17.60 15.96
CA SER A 455 11.19 16.66 17.02
C SER A 455 11.62 17.11 18.41
N ALA A 456 12.84 17.65 18.54
CA ALA A 456 13.38 18.15 19.81
C ALA A 456 12.78 19.51 20.24
N ALA A 457 12.26 20.29 19.28
CA ALA A 457 11.63 21.58 19.51
C ALA A 457 10.10 21.48 19.69
N ALA A 458 9.56 20.28 19.95
CA ALA A 458 8.13 20.08 20.05
C ALA A 458 7.55 20.75 21.31
N GLU A 459 6.58 21.64 21.12
CA GLU A 459 5.89 22.38 22.18
C GLU A 459 4.37 22.36 21.95
N PRO A 460 3.54 22.64 22.97
CA PRO A 460 2.09 22.69 22.81
C PRO A 460 1.63 23.66 21.72
N VAL A 461 0.73 23.19 20.83
CA VAL A 461 0.20 24.01 19.73
C VAL A 461 -1.31 23.95 19.59
N ARG A 462 -1.85 24.97 18.92
CA ARG A 462 -3.20 25.00 18.36
C ARG A 462 -3.10 25.02 16.84
N LEU A 463 -4.06 24.39 16.19
CA LEU A 463 -4.19 24.40 14.74
C LEU A 463 -5.38 25.27 14.33
N GLU A 464 -5.21 26.01 13.25
CA GLU A 464 -6.29 26.69 12.53
C GLU A 464 -6.28 26.21 11.08
N ALA A 465 -7.44 25.87 10.53
CA ALA A 465 -7.53 25.34 9.18
C ALA A 465 -8.69 25.94 8.39
N GLY A 466 -8.56 25.91 7.07
CA GLY A 466 -9.57 26.37 6.15
C GLY A 466 -9.09 26.32 4.71
N SER A 467 -9.86 26.93 3.81
CA SER A 467 -9.49 27.10 2.42
C SER A 467 -9.83 28.50 1.89
N ALA A 468 -9.14 28.88 0.83
CA ALA A 468 -9.43 30.04 0.00
C ALA A 468 -9.56 29.60 -1.47
N GLU A 469 -9.97 30.51 -2.34
CA GLU A 469 -9.89 30.31 -3.79
C GLU A 469 -8.96 31.35 -4.39
N GLN A 470 -8.05 30.92 -5.26
CA GLN A 470 -7.19 31.79 -6.05
C GLN A 470 -7.29 31.49 -7.54
N GLN A 471 -7.81 32.46 -8.28
CA GLN A 471 -7.98 32.40 -9.73
C GLN A 471 -6.88 33.19 -10.45
N GLY A 472 -6.62 32.85 -11.71
CA GLY A 472 -5.76 33.65 -12.58
C GLY A 472 -4.24 33.48 -12.36
N LEU A 473 -3.82 32.56 -11.47
CA LEU A 473 -2.41 32.17 -11.34
C LEU A 473 -2.12 30.81 -12.01
N SER A 474 -3.09 29.90 -12.00
CA SER A 474 -2.96 28.54 -12.52
C SER A 474 -3.86 28.31 -13.74
N PHE A 475 -3.33 27.59 -14.73
CA PHE A 475 -3.97 27.30 -16.00
C PHE A 475 -3.68 25.86 -16.41
N ASN A 476 -4.68 25.15 -16.94
CA ASN A 476 -4.43 23.84 -17.51
C ASN A 476 -3.63 24.00 -18.82
N ARG A 477 -2.61 23.18 -18.98
CA ARG A 477 -1.61 23.32 -20.05
C ARG A 477 -1.88 22.41 -21.26
N ARG A 478 -3.01 21.68 -21.25
CA ARG A 478 -3.44 20.77 -22.31
C ARG A 478 -4.66 21.34 -23.05
N PHE A 479 -4.64 21.25 -24.39
CA PHE A 479 -5.67 21.85 -25.24
C PHE A 479 -6.09 20.92 -26.37
N HIS A 480 -7.40 20.87 -26.65
CA HIS A 480 -7.91 20.27 -27.88
C HIS A 480 -7.73 21.22 -29.05
N MET A 481 -7.21 20.70 -30.15
CA MET A 481 -6.88 21.45 -31.36
C MET A 481 -7.90 21.19 -32.48
N LYS A 482 -8.02 22.11 -33.45
CA LYS A 482 -8.94 21.99 -34.60
C LYS A 482 -8.73 20.73 -35.44
N ASN A 483 -7.50 20.20 -35.47
CA ASN A 483 -7.15 18.97 -36.18
C ASN A 483 -7.50 17.69 -35.41
N GLY A 484 -8.20 17.78 -34.27
CA GLY A 484 -8.64 16.65 -33.46
C GLY A 484 -7.62 16.14 -32.43
N THR A 485 -6.38 16.66 -32.44
CA THR A 485 -5.34 16.27 -31.46
C THR A 485 -5.47 17.01 -30.12
N VAL A 486 -4.84 16.48 -29.07
CA VAL A 486 -4.55 17.20 -27.83
C VAL A 486 -3.07 17.57 -27.77
N ARG A 487 -2.77 18.82 -27.42
CA ARG A 487 -1.39 19.33 -27.32
C ARG A 487 -1.10 20.00 -25.98
N PHE A 488 0.11 19.77 -25.48
CA PHE A 488 0.74 20.47 -24.37
C PHE A 488 1.29 21.82 -24.86
N ASN A 489 0.95 22.91 -24.18
CA ASN A 489 1.42 24.27 -24.44
C ASN A 489 1.52 24.59 -25.95
N PRO A 490 0.42 24.62 -26.72
CA PRO A 490 0.43 24.77 -28.17
C PRO A 490 0.86 26.17 -28.67
N GLY A 491 1.37 27.03 -27.78
CA GLY A 491 1.71 28.41 -28.06
C GLY A 491 0.65 29.41 -27.60
N VAL A 492 1.09 30.64 -27.36
CA VAL A 492 0.24 31.75 -26.94
C VAL A 492 -0.52 32.31 -28.15
N LEU A 493 -1.80 32.63 -27.97
CA LEU A 493 -2.70 33.14 -29.01
C LEU A 493 -2.80 32.21 -30.24
N ASN A 494 -2.62 30.90 -30.05
CA ASN A 494 -2.72 29.95 -31.15
C ASN A 494 -4.18 29.85 -31.65
N PRO A 495 -4.47 30.20 -32.92
CA PRO A 495 -5.83 30.22 -33.46
C PRO A 495 -6.45 28.83 -33.65
N ASP A 496 -5.66 27.77 -33.50
CA ASP A 496 -6.11 26.37 -33.64
C ASP A 496 -6.55 25.75 -32.31
N ILE A 497 -6.38 26.45 -31.19
CA ILE A 497 -6.94 26.03 -29.91
C ILE A 497 -8.48 26.08 -30.02
N VAL A 498 -9.12 24.95 -29.73
CA VAL A 498 -10.59 24.86 -29.63
C VAL A 498 -11.03 25.13 -28.20
N ARG A 499 -10.43 24.43 -27.24
CA ARG A 499 -10.69 24.58 -25.81
C ARG A 499 -9.62 23.87 -24.97
N VAL A 500 -9.59 24.21 -23.70
CA VAL A 500 -8.83 23.49 -22.67
C VAL A 500 -9.30 22.03 -22.51
N ALA A 501 -8.38 21.12 -22.18
CA ALA A 501 -8.63 19.67 -22.10
C ALA A 501 -9.00 19.16 -20.68
N GLY A 502 -8.67 19.91 -19.63
CA GLY A 502 -8.99 19.60 -18.24
C GLY A 502 -9.30 20.85 -17.40
N PRO A 503 -9.74 20.68 -16.14
CA PRO A 503 -10.03 21.78 -15.25
C PRO A 503 -8.75 22.38 -14.65
N ILE A 504 -8.93 23.29 -13.70
CA ILE A 504 -7.91 23.72 -12.72
C ILE A 504 -8.43 23.41 -11.31
N ASP A 505 -7.55 23.43 -10.32
CA ASP A 505 -7.91 23.46 -8.90
C ASP A 505 -7.52 24.84 -8.33
N PRO A 506 -8.49 25.77 -8.15
CA PRO A 506 -8.22 27.09 -7.61
C PRO A 506 -8.15 27.10 -6.09
N GLU A 507 -8.44 25.99 -5.40
CA GLU A 507 -8.48 25.96 -3.95
C GLU A 507 -7.07 26.09 -3.35
N VAL A 508 -6.92 27.01 -2.39
CA VAL A 508 -5.74 27.16 -1.55
C VAL A 508 -6.07 26.55 -0.19
N GLY A 509 -5.49 25.38 0.11
CA GLY A 509 -5.60 24.75 1.42
C GLY A 509 -4.67 25.42 2.43
N ILE A 510 -5.18 25.70 3.64
CA ILE A 510 -4.47 26.48 4.67
C ILE A 510 -4.55 25.75 6.01
N VAL A 511 -3.39 25.49 6.63
CA VAL A 511 -3.29 25.07 8.03
C VAL A 511 -2.20 25.90 8.73
N PHE A 512 -2.56 26.65 9.76
CA PHE A 512 -1.63 27.36 10.64
C PHE A 512 -1.37 26.56 11.93
N LEU A 513 -0.12 26.58 12.37
CA LEU A 513 0.34 26.04 13.64
C LEU A 513 0.74 27.21 14.54
N ARG A 514 0.07 27.36 15.67
CA ARG A 514 0.32 28.43 16.64
C ARG A 514 0.75 27.87 17.98
N GLN A 515 1.71 28.51 18.63
CA GLN A 515 2.07 28.22 20.02
C GLN A 515 0.83 28.36 20.91
N ALA A 516 0.53 27.36 21.72
CA ALA A 516 -0.72 27.33 22.50
C ALA A 516 -0.77 28.41 23.59
N GLU A 517 0.38 28.82 24.11
CA GLU A 517 0.53 29.80 25.18
C GLU A 517 0.52 31.25 24.66
N THR A 518 1.32 31.54 23.64
CA THR A 518 1.54 32.92 23.15
C THR A 518 0.64 33.29 21.96
N GLY A 519 0.12 32.30 21.23
CA GLY A 519 -0.59 32.51 19.96
C GLY A 519 0.32 32.84 18.77
N ASN A 520 1.65 32.85 18.95
CA ASN A 520 2.60 33.11 17.88
C ASN A 520 2.53 32.05 16.78
N ASN A 521 2.58 32.47 15.52
CA ASN A 521 2.58 31.54 14.39
C ASN A 521 3.95 30.90 14.21
N MET A 522 4.02 29.58 14.36
CA MET A 522 5.25 28.80 14.19
C MET A 522 5.43 28.38 12.73
N ALA A 523 4.36 27.85 12.14
CA ALA A 523 4.38 27.36 10.78
C ALA A 523 3.03 27.51 10.08
N ALA A 524 3.07 27.50 8.76
CA ALA A 524 1.90 27.38 7.91
C ALA A 524 2.14 26.26 6.88
N LEU A 525 1.17 25.37 6.71
CA LEU A 525 1.08 24.46 5.57
C LEU A 525 0.12 25.07 4.55
N ILE A 526 0.64 25.41 3.38
CA ILE A 526 -0.15 25.95 2.26
C ILE A 526 -0.10 24.96 1.11
N ASN A 527 -1.26 24.61 0.56
CA ASN A 527 -1.40 23.69 -0.56
C ASN A 527 -2.12 24.38 -1.73
N PHE A 528 -1.49 24.41 -2.91
CA PHE A 528 -2.07 25.01 -4.11
C PHE A 528 -1.53 24.33 -5.37
N ALA A 529 -2.41 24.08 -6.34
CA ALA A 529 -2.09 23.35 -7.57
C ALA A 529 -1.49 24.28 -8.64
N LEU A 530 -0.17 24.42 -8.62
CA LEU A 530 0.58 25.17 -9.63
C LEU A 530 2.01 24.63 -9.75
N HIS A 531 2.49 24.51 -10.98
CA HIS A 531 3.85 24.06 -11.30
C HIS A 531 4.91 25.13 -10.94
N LEU A 532 6.02 24.73 -10.31
CA LEU A 532 7.12 25.62 -9.88
C LEU A 532 8.23 25.69 -10.94
N ASP A 533 7.84 26.11 -12.14
CA ASP A 533 8.73 26.40 -13.27
C ASP A 533 8.60 27.89 -13.67
N THR A 534 8.60 28.79 -12.69
CA THR A 534 8.42 30.23 -12.97
C THR A 534 9.77 30.97 -12.99
N VAL A 535 10.82 30.33 -12.50
CA VAL A 535 12.20 30.83 -12.50
C VAL A 535 13.05 30.03 -13.49
N GLY A 536 13.62 30.71 -14.49
CA GLY A 536 14.61 30.15 -15.41
C GLY A 536 16.06 30.47 -15.01
N GLY A 537 16.99 30.36 -15.96
CA GLY A 537 18.39 30.78 -15.79
C GLY A 537 19.29 29.74 -15.11
N SER A 538 20.32 30.17 -14.38
CA SER A 538 21.35 29.29 -13.79
C SER A 538 21.58 29.53 -12.29
N LEU A 539 20.68 30.24 -11.62
CA LEU A 539 20.74 30.47 -10.18
C LEU A 539 19.78 29.52 -9.47
N TYR A 540 20.21 28.95 -8.33
CA TYR A 540 19.30 28.21 -7.46
C TYR A 540 18.23 29.14 -6.88
N ALA A 541 16.98 28.68 -6.89
CA ALA A 541 15.84 29.37 -6.29
C ALA A 541 14.75 28.37 -5.85
N ALA A 542 14.07 28.69 -4.76
CA ALA A 542 12.90 27.96 -4.25
C ALA A 542 11.59 28.38 -4.94
N ASP A 543 11.66 29.09 -6.07
CA ASP A 543 10.54 29.58 -6.88
C ASP A 543 9.54 30.47 -6.09
N TYR A 544 8.29 30.59 -6.52
CA TYR A 544 7.30 31.48 -5.92
C TYR A 544 6.96 31.19 -4.44
N PRO A 545 7.08 29.95 -3.90
CA PRO A 545 6.89 29.72 -2.46
C PRO A 545 7.84 30.53 -1.58
N PHE A 546 9.04 30.90 -2.07
CA PHE A 546 9.92 31.81 -1.35
C PHE A 546 9.22 33.14 -1.05
N TYR A 547 8.54 33.73 -2.04
CA TYR A 547 7.86 35.01 -1.90
C TYR A 547 6.57 34.90 -1.07
N VAL A 548 5.90 33.75 -1.10
CA VAL A 548 4.79 33.46 -0.17
C VAL A 548 5.29 33.52 1.27
N GLU A 549 6.39 32.81 1.58
CA GLU A 549 6.99 32.80 2.91
C GLU A 549 7.44 34.20 3.35
N GLN A 550 8.09 34.96 2.47
CA GLN A 550 8.49 36.34 2.79
C GLN A 550 7.30 37.25 3.10
N ALA A 551 6.21 37.14 2.34
CA ALA A 551 5.01 37.94 2.57
C ALA A 551 4.32 37.57 3.90
N LEU A 552 4.17 36.28 4.19
CA LEU A 552 3.59 35.83 5.47
C LEU A 552 4.46 36.23 6.68
N ARG A 553 5.79 36.18 6.55
CA ARG A 553 6.72 36.62 7.61
C ARG A 553 6.64 38.11 7.91
N LYS A 554 6.29 38.95 6.93
CA LYS A 554 6.05 40.39 7.18
C LYS A 554 4.87 40.60 8.12
N GLN A 555 3.83 39.76 8.04
CA GLN A 555 2.66 39.86 8.90
C GLN A 555 2.84 39.14 10.25
N TYR A 556 3.40 37.92 10.22
CA TYR A 556 3.39 37.02 11.39
C TYR A 556 4.75 36.87 12.09
N GLY A 557 5.77 37.58 11.61
CA GLY A 557 7.11 37.56 12.19
C GLY A 557 8.09 36.64 11.45
N LYS A 558 9.38 36.92 11.64
CA LYS A 558 10.50 36.26 10.93
C LYS A 558 10.63 34.76 11.21
N ASP A 559 10.07 34.29 12.32
CA ASP A 559 10.22 32.92 12.82
C ASP A 559 9.19 31.96 12.19
N LEU A 560 8.15 32.48 11.52
CA LEU A 560 7.20 31.67 10.76
C LEU A 560 7.93 30.85 9.68
N THR A 561 7.64 29.55 9.62
CA THR A 561 8.11 28.66 8.57
C THR A 561 6.97 28.22 7.65
N LEU A 562 7.14 28.38 6.33
CA LEU A 562 6.18 27.90 5.34
C LEU A 562 6.53 26.47 4.90
N LEU A 563 5.64 25.51 5.13
CA LEU A 563 5.62 24.23 4.42
C LEU A 563 4.72 24.43 3.20
N TYR A 564 5.31 24.40 2.01
CA TYR A 564 4.56 24.54 0.76
C TYR A 564 4.36 23.16 0.15
N GLY A 565 3.12 22.67 0.20
CA GLY A 565 2.74 21.41 -0.42
C GLY A 565 2.20 21.65 -1.83
N THR A 566 2.94 21.22 -2.85
CA THR A 566 2.49 21.38 -4.24
C THR A 566 1.23 20.56 -4.48
N GLY A 567 0.14 21.21 -4.92
CA GLY A 567 -1.11 20.54 -5.27
C GLY A 567 -0.97 19.73 -6.56
N THR A 568 -1.98 18.92 -6.89
CA THR A 568 -1.98 18.09 -8.10
C THR A 568 -1.92 18.96 -9.36
N CYS A 569 -0.73 19.11 -9.94
CA CYS A 569 -0.45 20.10 -10.98
C CYS A 569 0.27 19.50 -12.20
N GLY A 570 0.24 18.18 -12.36
CA GLY A 570 0.87 17.47 -13.48
C GLY A 570 0.42 17.95 -14.87
N ASP A 571 -0.76 18.55 -14.98
CA ASP A 571 -1.28 19.18 -16.20
C ASP A 571 -1.63 20.67 -16.03
N ILE A 572 -1.12 21.31 -14.98
CA ILE A 572 -1.34 22.73 -14.66
C ILE A 572 -0.02 23.50 -14.75
N ASN A 573 -0.05 24.76 -15.16
CA ASN A 573 1.10 25.68 -15.11
C ASN A 573 0.65 27.14 -14.94
N HIS A 574 1.62 28.06 -14.99
CA HIS A 574 1.44 29.50 -14.78
C HIS A 574 1.13 30.29 -16.07
N ILE A 575 0.83 29.58 -17.18
CA ILE A 575 0.77 30.15 -18.52
C ILE A 575 -0.68 30.34 -18.96
N ASP A 576 -1.14 31.60 -18.99
CA ASP A 576 -2.35 31.99 -19.72
C ASP A 576 -2.03 32.05 -21.22
N VAL A 577 -2.46 31.05 -21.99
CA VAL A 577 -2.23 31.03 -23.45
C VAL A 577 -3.03 32.09 -24.20
N THR A 578 -4.00 32.74 -23.56
CA THR A 578 -4.81 33.81 -24.16
C THR A 578 -4.14 35.18 -24.08
N LYS A 579 -3.04 35.30 -23.32
CA LYS A 579 -2.31 36.56 -23.10
C LYS A 579 -0.82 36.38 -23.37
N ARG A 580 -0.20 37.43 -23.93
CA ARG A 580 1.26 37.47 -24.17
C ARG A 580 2.07 37.67 -22.90
N GLU A 581 1.48 38.31 -21.90
CA GLU A 581 2.15 38.59 -20.64
C GLU A 581 2.37 37.31 -19.83
N ARG A 582 3.55 37.19 -19.23
CA ARG A 582 3.88 36.12 -18.29
C ARG A 582 3.83 36.67 -16.88
N LEU A 583 3.20 35.91 -15.98
CA LEU A 583 3.23 36.22 -14.56
C LEU A 583 4.65 36.07 -14.02
N LYS A 584 5.11 37.05 -13.25
CA LYS A 584 6.41 37.00 -12.59
C LYS A 584 6.33 36.14 -11.33
N THR A 585 7.41 35.45 -10.99
CA THR A 585 7.52 34.59 -9.80
C THR A 585 7.12 35.32 -8.51
N ASP A 586 7.58 36.56 -8.33
CA ASP A 586 7.31 37.35 -7.13
C ASP A 586 5.85 37.82 -7.08
N TYR A 587 5.26 38.13 -8.23
CA TYR A 587 3.83 38.44 -8.34
C TYR A 587 2.99 37.24 -7.91
N ILE A 588 3.24 36.04 -8.47
CA ILE A 588 2.53 34.80 -8.11
C ILE A 588 2.59 34.57 -6.58
N GLY A 589 3.79 34.63 -6.00
CA GLY A 589 3.96 34.37 -4.57
C GLY A 589 3.33 35.44 -3.67
N LYS A 590 3.39 36.72 -4.05
CA LYS A 590 2.74 37.80 -3.30
C LYS A 590 1.22 37.68 -3.37
N THR A 591 0.65 37.46 -4.55
CA THR A 591 -0.81 37.32 -4.73
C THR A 591 -1.35 36.09 -3.99
N LEU A 592 -0.61 34.97 -4.01
CA LEU A 592 -1.01 33.79 -3.23
C LEU A 592 -0.95 34.07 -1.72
N ALA A 593 0.06 34.80 -1.24
CA ALA A 593 0.12 35.21 0.17
C ALA A 593 -1.00 36.17 0.56
N GLU A 594 -1.34 37.15 -0.30
CA GLU A 594 -2.48 38.05 -0.10
C GLU A 594 -3.78 37.26 0.02
N THR A 595 -3.97 36.22 -0.81
CA THR A 595 -5.12 35.32 -0.73
C THR A 595 -5.20 34.59 0.61
N VAL A 596 -4.08 34.05 1.09
CA VAL A 596 -4.00 33.38 2.39
C VAL A 596 -4.30 34.36 3.53
N LEU A 597 -3.67 35.54 3.51
CA LEU A 597 -3.83 36.58 4.52
C LEU A 597 -5.27 37.08 4.62
N ALA A 598 -5.96 37.21 3.48
CA ALA A 598 -7.37 37.61 3.42
C ALA A 598 -8.33 36.59 4.07
N LYS A 599 -7.89 35.34 4.25
CA LYS A 599 -8.70 34.29 4.91
C LYS A 599 -8.33 34.02 6.36
N THR A 600 -7.18 34.52 6.86
CA THR A 600 -6.68 34.11 8.18
C THR A 600 -7.67 34.36 9.32
N GLU A 601 -8.40 35.47 9.33
CA GLU A 601 -9.39 35.78 10.38
C GLU A 601 -10.61 34.86 10.38
N SER A 602 -10.87 34.18 9.25
CA SER A 602 -11.99 33.26 9.08
C SER A 602 -11.62 31.78 9.23
N LEU A 603 -10.33 31.47 9.47
CA LEU A 603 -9.89 30.09 9.68
C LEU A 603 -10.53 29.52 10.95
N LYS A 604 -10.95 28.26 10.86
CA LYS A 604 -11.56 27.57 11.98
C LYS A 604 -10.46 27.00 12.88
N ALA A 605 -10.51 27.33 14.16
CA ALA A 605 -9.69 26.65 15.15
C ALA A 605 -10.09 25.17 15.23
N ILE A 606 -9.10 24.28 15.22
CA ILE A 606 -9.31 22.86 15.46
C ILE A 606 -9.42 22.66 16.98
N ALA A 607 -10.66 22.60 17.48
CA ALA A 607 -10.93 22.42 18.91
C ALA A 607 -10.51 21.04 19.43
N GLU A 608 -10.69 20.01 18.60
CA GLU A 608 -10.42 18.61 18.93
C GLU A 608 -9.44 18.02 17.91
N PRO A 609 -8.13 18.27 18.05
CA PRO A 609 -7.13 17.61 17.22
C PRO A 609 -7.21 16.09 17.46
N ALA A 610 -7.08 15.32 16.39
CA ALA A 610 -7.19 13.86 16.44
C ALA A 610 -6.21 13.24 15.44
N MET A 611 -4.93 13.32 15.76
CA MET A 611 -3.87 12.88 14.87
C MET A 611 -3.94 11.38 14.60
N ALA A 612 -3.82 10.99 13.33
CA ALA A 612 -3.62 9.60 12.92
C ALA A 612 -2.98 9.58 11.53
N VAL A 613 -2.17 8.57 11.24
CA VAL A 613 -1.56 8.38 9.92
C VAL A 613 -1.86 6.98 9.39
N ARG A 614 -2.14 6.87 8.10
CA ARG A 614 -2.23 5.61 7.37
C ARG A 614 -1.48 5.71 6.06
N SER A 615 -0.98 4.59 5.57
CA SER A 615 -0.38 4.50 4.26
C SER A 615 -0.73 3.17 3.57
N GLU A 616 -0.71 3.20 2.25
CA GLU A 616 -0.89 2.04 1.38
C GLU A 616 0.13 2.11 0.26
N ILE A 617 0.72 0.98 -0.13
CA ILE A 617 1.56 0.89 -1.32
C ILE A 617 0.73 0.27 -2.44
N VAL A 618 0.51 1.06 -3.49
CA VAL A 618 -0.18 0.63 -4.72
C VAL A 618 0.86 0.15 -5.71
N GLU A 619 0.74 -1.10 -6.18
CA GLU A 619 1.62 -1.65 -7.21
C GLU A 619 1.03 -1.41 -8.60
N VAL A 620 1.54 -0.39 -9.29
CA VAL A 620 1.04 0.03 -10.60
C VAL A 620 1.92 -0.55 -11.71
N PRO A 621 1.36 -1.15 -12.77
CA PRO A 621 2.15 -1.60 -13.91
C PRO A 621 2.91 -0.46 -14.59
N LEU A 622 4.15 -0.70 -15.01
CA LEU A 622 4.90 0.21 -15.87
C LEU A 622 4.44 0.08 -17.33
N GLN A 623 4.62 1.15 -18.11
CA GLN A 623 4.47 1.06 -19.55
C GLN A 623 5.53 0.12 -20.15
N ARG A 624 5.11 -0.71 -21.10
CA ARG A 624 6.01 -1.65 -21.79
C ARG A 624 6.68 -0.97 -22.98
N CYS A 625 7.98 -1.18 -23.11
CA CYS A 625 8.77 -0.73 -24.26
C CYS A 625 9.40 -1.96 -24.91
N GLY A 626 9.23 -2.14 -26.22
CA GLY A 626 9.83 -3.25 -26.95
C GLY A 626 11.35 -3.12 -27.10
N PRO A 627 12.08 -4.21 -27.37
CA PRO A 627 13.55 -4.20 -27.50
C PRO A 627 14.08 -3.17 -28.50
N GLU A 628 13.41 -2.99 -29.64
CA GLU A 628 13.79 -2.00 -30.66
C GLU A 628 13.68 -0.56 -30.14
N ARG A 629 12.62 -0.24 -29.37
CA ARG A 629 12.46 1.09 -28.78
C ARG A 629 13.46 1.34 -27.66
N ILE A 630 13.83 0.31 -26.90
CA ILE A 630 14.90 0.39 -25.90
C ILE A 630 16.25 0.66 -26.57
N ALA A 631 16.58 -0.08 -27.63
CA ALA A 631 17.80 0.16 -28.41
C ALA A 631 17.83 1.59 -29.00
N TRP A 632 16.71 2.04 -29.56
CA TRP A 632 16.55 3.42 -30.04
C TRP A 632 16.79 4.44 -28.91
N ALA A 633 16.29 4.20 -27.69
CA ALA A 633 16.47 5.12 -26.58
C ALA A 633 17.94 5.20 -26.12
N HIS A 634 18.67 4.08 -26.09
CA HIS A 634 20.11 4.05 -25.79
C HIS A 634 20.96 4.80 -26.83
N GLU A 635 20.56 4.76 -28.10
CA GLU A 635 21.23 5.54 -29.14
C GLU A 635 20.93 7.04 -28.99
N ASN A 636 19.66 7.38 -28.78
CA ASN A 636 19.18 8.76 -28.86
C ASN A 636 19.31 9.54 -27.55
N ILE A 637 19.56 8.90 -26.40
CA ILE A 637 19.86 9.62 -25.14
C ILE A 637 21.07 10.55 -25.28
N LYS A 638 22.04 10.19 -26.15
CA LYS A 638 23.25 10.99 -26.42
C LYS A 638 22.95 12.30 -27.15
N LYS A 639 21.78 12.38 -27.80
CA LYS A 639 21.29 13.55 -28.54
C LYS A 639 20.28 14.37 -27.72
N VAL A 640 19.97 13.94 -26.49
CA VAL A 640 19.11 14.74 -25.59
C VAL A 640 19.81 16.06 -25.27
N GLY A 641 19.08 17.16 -25.42
CA GLY A 641 19.60 18.52 -25.31
C GLY A 641 20.18 19.10 -26.61
N THR A 642 20.13 18.37 -27.73
CA THR A 642 20.48 18.90 -29.06
C THR A 642 19.23 19.12 -29.92
N GLU A 643 19.41 19.74 -31.10
CA GLU A 643 18.32 19.95 -32.08
C GLU A 643 18.05 18.71 -32.95
N GLU A 644 18.84 17.64 -32.81
CA GLU A 644 18.71 16.42 -33.63
C GLU A 644 17.45 15.60 -33.30
N LEU A 645 16.87 15.83 -32.12
CA LEU A 645 15.63 15.20 -31.68
C LEU A 645 14.58 16.27 -31.42
N SER A 646 13.34 16.01 -31.85
CA SER A 646 12.22 16.80 -31.40
C SER A 646 12.07 16.70 -29.88
N PHE A 647 11.46 17.72 -29.27
CA PHE A 647 11.27 17.75 -27.81
C PHE A 647 10.61 16.47 -27.27
N LEU A 648 9.57 15.96 -27.94
CA LEU A 648 8.89 14.73 -27.50
C LEU A 648 9.73 13.47 -27.67
N GLU A 649 10.62 13.42 -28.68
CA GLU A 649 11.56 12.29 -28.82
C GLU A 649 12.62 12.30 -27.70
N GLN A 650 13.10 13.48 -27.29
CA GLN A 650 13.99 13.61 -26.14
C GLN A 650 13.33 13.10 -24.86
N VAL A 651 12.07 13.50 -24.64
CA VAL A 651 11.23 13.05 -23.52
C VAL A 651 11.04 11.54 -23.55
N GLU A 652 10.73 10.98 -24.71
CA GLU A 652 10.49 9.55 -24.88
C GLU A 652 11.77 8.73 -24.61
N ALA A 653 12.93 9.16 -25.14
CA ALA A 653 14.21 8.50 -24.90
C ALA A 653 14.54 8.48 -23.39
N TYR A 654 14.40 9.62 -22.71
CA TYR A 654 14.57 9.71 -21.26
C TYR A 654 13.60 8.81 -20.49
N LYS A 655 12.31 8.79 -20.89
CA LYS A 655 11.27 7.98 -20.25
C LYS A 655 11.55 6.48 -20.38
N ILE A 656 11.94 6.00 -21.55
CA ILE A 656 12.27 4.59 -21.79
C ILE A 656 13.41 4.14 -20.88
N LEU A 657 14.52 4.90 -20.83
CA LEU A 657 15.65 4.56 -19.97
C LEU A 657 15.31 4.62 -18.48
N ALA A 658 14.46 5.56 -18.07
CA ALA A 658 13.97 5.63 -16.70
C ALA A 658 13.09 4.42 -16.30
N ILE A 659 12.35 3.83 -17.25
CA ILE A 659 11.61 2.58 -17.05
C ILE A 659 12.59 1.41 -16.94
N GLU A 660 13.56 1.31 -17.86
CA GLU A 660 14.54 0.23 -17.90
C GLU A 660 15.43 0.18 -16.65
N MET A 661 15.72 1.33 -16.03
CA MET A 661 16.43 1.40 -14.74
C MET A 661 15.69 0.71 -13.58
N ARG A 662 14.42 0.31 -13.76
CA ARG A 662 13.63 -0.38 -12.73
C ARG A 662 13.72 -1.90 -12.95
N ALA A 663 13.97 -2.61 -11.86
CA ALA A 663 14.09 -4.08 -11.87
C ALA A 663 12.73 -4.81 -11.90
N SER A 664 11.63 -4.12 -11.60
CA SER A 664 10.28 -4.69 -11.53
C SER A 664 9.42 -4.21 -12.70
N PRO A 665 8.50 -5.05 -13.24
CA PRO A 665 7.49 -4.62 -14.21
C PRO A 665 6.42 -3.69 -13.62
N THR A 666 6.39 -3.55 -12.28
CA THR A 666 5.50 -2.63 -11.56
C THR A 666 6.32 -1.56 -10.83
N ILE A 667 5.67 -0.44 -10.54
CA ILE A 667 6.17 0.60 -9.66
C ILE A 667 5.32 0.67 -8.39
N ARG A 668 5.99 0.86 -7.27
CA ARG A 668 5.37 1.00 -5.95
C ARG A 668 5.10 2.48 -5.70
N LEU A 669 3.83 2.84 -5.61
CA LEU A 669 3.38 4.20 -5.31
C LEU A 669 2.82 4.21 -3.88
N GLU A 670 3.53 4.84 -2.95
CA GLU A 670 3.06 4.96 -1.56
C GLU A 670 2.10 6.13 -1.42
N VAL A 671 0.85 5.85 -1.08
CA VAL A 671 -0.15 6.85 -0.71
C VAL A 671 -0.17 6.98 0.81
N GLN A 672 -0.13 8.20 1.32
CA GLN A 672 -0.12 8.47 2.76
C GLN A 672 -1.23 9.47 3.11
N VAL A 673 -1.96 9.23 4.19
CA VAL A 673 -3.02 10.11 4.67
C VAL A 673 -2.81 10.42 6.15
N PHE A 674 -2.81 11.72 6.47
CA PHE A 674 -2.73 12.25 7.82
C PHE A 674 -4.08 12.86 8.17
N ARG A 675 -4.70 12.37 9.23
CA ARG A 675 -5.81 13.08 9.87
C ARG A 675 -5.21 14.05 10.88
N LEU A 676 -5.60 15.33 10.81
CA LEU A 676 -5.26 16.34 11.82
C LEU A 676 -6.44 16.55 12.80
N SER A 677 -7.66 16.42 12.30
CA SER A 677 -8.90 16.48 13.07
C SER A 677 -10.02 15.73 12.34
N ARG A 678 -11.23 15.75 12.89
CA ARG A 678 -12.43 15.22 12.21
C ARG A 678 -12.75 15.92 10.88
N ASP A 679 -12.28 17.16 10.70
CA ASP A 679 -12.62 18.03 9.57
C ASP A 679 -11.43 18.24 8.62
N VAL A 680 -10.20 17.86 9.00
CA VAL A 680 -8.98 18.20 8.27
C VAL A 680 -8.09 16.99 8.05
N ALA A 681 -7.75 16.73 6.78
CA ALA A 681 -6.79 15.71 6.37
C ALA A 681 -5.78 16.21 5.34
N VAL A 682 -4.60 15.59 5.32
CA VAL A 682 -3.53 15.80 4.33
C VAL A 682 -3.25 14.48 3.63
N VAL A 683 -3.26 14.48 2.31
CA VAL A 683 -2.94 13.33 1.44
C VAL A 683 -1.60 13.60 0.77
N GLY A 684 -0.67 12.66 0.86
CA GLY A 684 0.59 12.65 0.10
C GLY A 684 0.53 11.64 -1.04
N LEU A 685 0.86 12.08 -2.25
CA LEU A 685 0.88 11.27 -3.47
C LEU A 685 2.25 11.37 -4.16
N PRO A 686 2.82 10.27 -4.68
CA PRO A 686 4.04 10.29 -5.47
C PRO A 686 3.76 10.76 -6.90
N GLY A 687 4.76 11.41 -7.51
CA GLY A 687 4.72 11.84 -8.91
C GLY A 687 4.00 13.16 -9.17
N GLU A 688 3.94 13.54 -10.45
CA GLU A 688 3.27 14.75 -10.94
C GLU A 688 1.83 14.39 -11.36
N VAL A 689 0.87 14.65 -10.47
CA VAL A 689 -0.47 14.08 -10.53
C VAL A 689 -1.42 15.02 -11.26
N PHE A 690 -2.22 14.47 -12.17
CA PHE A 690 -3.23 15.26 -12.89
C PHE A 690 -4.29 15.81 -11.95
N VAL A 691 -4.72 17.05 -12.20
CA VAL A 691 -5.64 17.79 -11.34
C VAL A 691 -6.98 17.08 -11.14
N ASP A 692 -7.49 16.40 -12.18
CA ASP A 692 -8.74 15.64 -12.12
C ASP A 692 -8.71 14.57 -11.02
N LEU A 693 -7.55 13.92 -10.79
CA LEU A 693 -7.39 12.90 -9.76
C LEU A 693 -7.41 13.53 -8.36
N GLY A 694 -6.73 14.67 -8.17
CA GLY A 694 -6.75 15.42 -6.91
C GLY A 694 -8.15 15.92 -6.57
N LEU A 695 -8.87 16.48 -7.54
CA LEU A 695 -10.26 16.91 -7.39
C LEU A 695 -11.20 15.73 -7.06
N ALA A 696 -10.98 14.57 -7.66
CA ALA A 696 -11.75 13.36 -7.34
C ALA A 696 -11.52 12.91 -5.88
N ILE A 697 -10.29 12.96 -5.39
CA ILE A 697 -9.95 12.67 -3.98
C ILE A 697 -10.64 13.67 -3.06
N LYS A 698 -10.50 14.98 -3.30
CA LYS A 698 -11.15 16.02 -2.50
C LYS A 698 -12.67 15.84 -2.44
N LYS A 699 -13.30 15.61 -3.60
CA LYS A 699 -14.75 15.41 -3.72
C LYS A 699 -15.25 14.18 -2.97
N ALA A 700 -14.45 13.11 -2.92
CA ALA A 700 -14.82 11.86 -2.26
C ALA A 700 -14.39 11.79 -0.79
N SER A 701 -13.69 12.82 -0.29
CA SER A 701 -13.17 12.87 1.06
C SER A 701 -14.30 13.07 2.09
N PRO A 702 -14.26 12.35 3.22
CA PRO A 702 -15.15 12.60 4.36
C PRO A 702 -14.76 13.84 5.17
N PHE A 703 -13.60 14.46 4.91
CA PHE A 703 -13.10 15.63 5.63
C PHE A 703 -13.47 16.92 4.89
N GLU A 704 -13.94 17.94 5.62
CA GLU A 704 -14.29 19.26 5.07
C GLU A 704 -13.11 19.90 4.31
N HIS A 705 -11.90 19.78 4.87
CA HIS A 705 -10.67 20.30 4.28
C HIS A 705 -9.69 19.16 3.99
N THR A 706 -9.45 18.88 2.71
CA THR A 706 -8.52 17.84 2.26
C THR A 706 -7.42 18.44 1.41
N LEU A 707 -6.22 18.57 1.99
CA LEU A 707 -5.05 19.06 1.28
C LEU A 707 -4.41 17.88 0.54
N VAL A 708 -4.20 18.00 -0.77
CA VAL A 708 -3.60 16.92 -1.59
C VAL A 708 -2.26 17.41 -2.11
N ILE A 709 -1.18 16.79 -1.64
CA ILE A 709 0.20 17.15 -1.94
C ILE A 709 0.78 16.08 -2.87
N GLU A 710 1.28 16.50 -4.03
CA GLU A 710 1.97 15.61 -4.97
C GLU A 710 3.49 15.56 -4.70
N LEU A 711 4.23 14.78 -5.49
CA LEU A 711 5.69 14.62 -5.36
C LEU A 711 6.15 14.22 -3.94
N CYS A 712 5.36 13.38 -3.28
CA CYS A 712 5.67 12.80 -1.98
C CYS A 712 6.44 11.48 -2.13
N GLN A 713 7.50 11.30 -1.35
CA GLN A 713 8.40 10.13 -1.27
C GLN A 713 9.17 9.73 -2.55
N ASP A 714 8.58 9.87 -3.74
CA ASP A 714 9.13 9.49 -5.04
C ASP A 714 8.71 10.49 -6.13
N ALA A 715 9.50 10.57 -7.19
CA ALA A 715 9.25 11.29 -8.43
C ALA A 715 9.26 10.31 -9.62
N PRO A 716 8.23 9.46 -9.76
CA PRO A 716 8.09 8.50 -10.87
C PRO A 716 7.79 9.16 -12.23
N GLY A 717 7.73 10.49 -12.31
CA GLY A 717 7.23 11.26 -13.45
C GLY A 717 5.74 11.53 -13.35
N TYR A 718 5.09 11.73 -14.50
CA TYR A 718 3.67 12.06 -14.57
C TYR A 718 2.75 10.89 -14.22
N ILE A 719 1.64 11.24 -13.56
CA ILE A 719 0.51 10.36 -13.22
C ILE A 719 -0.76 10.92 -13.91
N PRO A 720 -0.97 10.62 -15.21
CA PRO A 720 -2.15 11.05 -15.96
C PRO A 720 -3.39 10.22 -15.63
N THR A 721 -4.55 10.78 -15.96
CA THR A 721 -5.80 9.99 -16.04
C THR A 721 -5.77 9.02 -17.22
N LYS A 722 -6.55 7.94 -17.13
CA LYS A 722 -6.82 7.01 -18.23
C LYS A 722 -7.37 7.74 -19.47
N LYS A 723 -8.19 8.77 -19.28
CA LYS A 723 -8.65 9.68 -20.34
C LYS A 723 -7.46 10.35 -21.03
N ALA A 724 -6.56 10.97 -20.27
CA ALA A 724 -5.41 11.68 -20.83
C ALA A 724 -4.52 10.75 -21.65
N PHE A 725 -4.30 9.50 -21.20
CA PHE A 725 -3.57 8.50 -21.99
C PHE A 725 -4.17 8.24 -23.37
N ALA A 726 -5.50 8.24 -23.50
CA ALA A 726 -6.17 8.09 -24.79
C ALA A 726 -6.01 9.35 -25.68
N GLU A 727 -5.79 10.52 -25.08
CA GLU A 727 -5.58 11.79 -25.79
C GLU A 727 -4.13 12.02 -26.21
N GLY A 728 -3.16 11.40 -25.51
CA GLY A 728 -1.73 11.56 -25.77
C GLY A 728 -1.14 12.86 -25.22
N SER A 729 -0.11 13.38 -25.90
CA SER A 729 0.70 14.56 -25.55
C SER A 729 1.77 14.33 -24.45
N TYR A 730 2.57 15.37 -24.19
CA TYR A 730 3.77 15.40 -23.34
C TYR A 730 3.69 14.57 -22.06
N GLU A 731 2.70 14.81 -21.20
CA GLU A 731 2.65 14.17 -19.88
C GLU A 731 2.47 12.65 -19.99
N THR A 732 1.73 12.19 -21.00
CA THR A 732 1.49 10.75 -21.22
C THR A 732 2.69 10.07 -21.84
N VAL A 733 3.41 10.76 -22.73
CA VAL A 733 4.69 10.31 -23.30
C VAL A 733 5.74 10.20 -22.19
N ASN A 734 5.75 11.16 -21.27
CA ASN A 734 6.68 11.21 -20.14
C ASN A 734 6.22 10.34 -18.95
N SER A 735 5.01 9.80 -18.95
CA SER A 735 4.55 8.95 -17.85
C SER A 735 5.26 7.60 -17.86
N ARG A 736 5.57 7.07 -16.67
CA ARG A 736 6.17 5.73 -16.50
C ARG A 736 5.10 4.66 -16.30
N ILE A 737 3.98 5.04 -15.72
CA ILE A 737 2.90 4.13 -15.35
C ILE A 737 2.01 3.81 -16.54
N ALA A 738 1.42 2.61 -16.52
CA ALA A 738 0.40 2.21 -17.46
C ALA A 738 -0.93 2.98 -17.20
N PRO A 739 -1.79 3.10 -18.22
CA PRO A 739 -3.11 3.71 -18.06
C PRO A 739 -3.94 3.02 -16.97
N GLY A 740 -4.60 3.82 -16.11
CA GLY A 740 -5.36 3.34 -14.96
C GLY A 740 -4.63 3.48 -13.61
N GLY A 741 -3.30 3.59 -13.63
CA GLY A 741 -2.52 3.68 -12.38
C GLY A 741 -2.79 4.94 -11.55
N GLY A 742 -3.15 6.05 -12.20
CA GLY A 742 -3.56 7.27 -11.50
C GLY A 742 -4.88 7.11 -10.76
N GLU A 743 -5.86 6.43 -11.39
CA GLU A 743 -7.13 6.08 -10.76
C GLU A 743 -6.95 5.11 -9.58
N GLU A 744 -6.13 4.07 -9.72
CA GLU A 744 -5.82 3.13 -8.63
C GLU A 744 -5.21 3.85 -7.41
N MET A 745 -4.31 4.79 -7.65
CA MET A 745 -3.70 5.62 -6.61
C MET A 745 -4.73 6.54 -5.93
N ALA A 746 -5.62 7.18 -6.70
CA ALA A 746 -6.69 8.00 -6.15
C ALA A 746 -7.69 7.18 -5.32
N GLU A 747 -8.03 5.98 -5.77
CA GLU A 747 -8.90 5.07 -5.02
C GLU A 747 -8.28 4.63 -3.68
N ALA A 748 -6.97 4.38 -3.63
CA ALA A 748 -6.24 4.11 -2.40
C ALA A 748 -6.32 5.29 -1.43
N ALA A 749 -6.09 6.52 -1.90
CA ALA A 749 -6.23 7.73 -1.08
C ALA A 749 -7.63 7.86 -0.48
N ILE A 750 -8.67 7.62 -1.29
CA ILE A 750 -10.07 7.67 -0.85
C ILE A 750 -10.37 6.59 0.20
N ARG A 751 -9.85 5.36 0.03
CA ARG A 751 -9.99 4.31 1.05
C ARG A 751 -9.37 4.72 2.38
N LEU A 752 -8.12 5.17 2.35
CA LEU A 752 -7.39 5.58 3.56
C LEU A 752 -8.06 6.78 4.28
N LEU A 753 -8.58 7.75 3.53
CA LEU A 753 -9.38 8.84 4.09
C LEU A 753 -10.63 8.32 4.82
N LYS A 754 -11.36 7.36 4.22
CA LYS A 754 -12.55 6.75 4.84
C LYS A 754 -12.23 5.86 6.05
N GLU A 755 -11.04 5.27 6.10
CA GLU A 755 -10.59 4.51 7.27
C GLU A 755 -10.20 5.41 8.44
N LEU A 756 -9.79 6.65 8.16
CA LEU A 756 -9.39 7.63 9.16
C LEU A 756 -10.54 8.49 9.69
N ALA A 757 -11.61 8.67 8.91
CA ALA A 757 -12.85 9.31 9.38
C ALA A 757 -13.57 8.43 10.40
#